data_AF-A0A0M1JN71-F1
#
_entry.id   AF-A0A0M1JN71-F1
#
_cell.length_a   1.000
_cell.length_b   1.000
_cell.length_c   1.000
_cell.angle_alpha   90.00
_cell.angle_beta   90.00
_cell.angle_gamma   90.00
#
_symmetry.space_group_name_H-M   'P 1'
#
loop_
_entity.id
_entity.type
_entity.pdbx_description
1 polymer ?
#
loop_
_entity_poly.entity_id
_entity_poly.type
_entity_poly.pdbx_seq_one_letter_code
_entity_poly.pdbx_strand_id
1 'polypeptide(L)'
;MAEILGDSTANNLVGTGNGNDSIVGFEGDDTLWADWNWNIGNNTLDGGTGSDYLYASSESNLLRGGDDNDILEVYGWNNTLEGGLGDDTYNLYYPSANTIQDAGGTDILSTGLKLSLNGLAVGEAGLEKQGTSLVIDINQDGIADTSQDLVILDFFNAAGTGAGAGFIEKIDYLDGNEILTPPTSPNIITGTANADNLEGTNANDSIIADAGDDYISSDGSGNDTLLGGDGNDNLIDFGAGNDFLDGGIGNDTLDGGTGNNTLDGGAGDDYLSSNNGYYYYGYSTQDSLFGGDGNDTLLVGSYWLSNTLDGGAGADSLYSSYSDSSLFRGGEDNDILEVYGWNNTLEGGSGSDNLYNYSDSSLLRGGDDNDLLEVYAWNNTLEGGLGDDTYNLYNPSGNTIQDAGGTDILSTGLKLSLNGLAVGEAGLEKQGTSLVIDINQDGIADTSQDLVILDFFNAAGTGAGTGFIEKIDYLDGNEILTPPTSPNIITGTANADNLEGTNANDSMIGDAGDDSISSDGSGNDTLLGGDGNDNLIDFGAGNDFLDGGIGNDTLDGGTGNNTLDGGAGDDYLSSNNGYYYYGYSTQDSLFGGDGNDTLFIGNYWGYSSTLDGGAGADSLYSSGSDSSLLLGGDDNDILEVYGWNNTLEGGLGDDTYNLY
;
A
#
# COMPACT_ATOMS: atom_id res chain seq x y z
N MET A 1 62.80 19.50 9.32
CA MET A 1 62.48 18.57 10.42
C MET A 1 63.69 18.47 11.31
N ALA A 2 63.82 19.44 12.21
CA ALA A 2 64.58 19.24 13.43
C ALA A 2 63.64 18.59 14.44
N GLU A 3 64.12 17.54 15.12
CA GLU A 3 63.40 16.87 16.20
C GLU A 3 63.96 17.40 17.51
N ILE A 4 63.10 18.00 18.32
CA ILE A 4 63.45 18.61 19.61
C ILE A 4 62.74 17.80 20.69
N LEU A 5 63.53 17.04 21.42
CA LEU A 5 63.08 16.26 22.58
C LEU A 5 63.59 16.98 23.84
N GLY A 6 62.69 17.29 24.77
CA GLY A 6 63.05 17.72 26.11
C GLY A 6 63.81 16.70 26.97
N ASP A 7 63.96 17.02 28.26
CA ASP A 7 64.32 16.08 29.30
C ASP A 7 63.54 16.43 30.57
N SER A 8 63.55 15.54 31.58
CA SER A 8 62.83 15.69 32.87
C SER A 8 63.10 16.98 33.68
N THR A 9 63.89 17.93 33.18
CA THR A 9 64.22 19.21 33.80
C THR A 9 63.98 20.43 32.91
N ALA A 10 63.53 20.24 31.66
CA ALA A 10 63.42 21.29 30.64
C ALA A 10 61.98 21.49 30.15
N ASN A 11 61.17 22.17 30.95
CA ASN A 11 59.76 22.45 30.67
C ASN A 11 59.50 23.55 29.63
N ASN A 12 60.51 24.00 28.89
CA ASN A 12 60.39 25.05 27.87
C ASN A 12 61.16 24.63 26.62
N LEU A 13 60.42 24.20 25.60
CA LEU A 13 60.96 23.68 24.35
C LEU A 13 60.66 24.67 23.23
N VAL A 14 61.71 25.19 22.59
CA VAL A 14 61.60 26.20 21.53
C VAL A 14 62.13 25.62 20.23
N GLY A 15 61.32 25.70 19.18
CA GLY A 15 61.65 25.39 17.80
C GLY A 15 62.89 26.10 17.29
N THR A 16 63.41 25.64 16.15
CA THR A 16 64.60 26.22 15.52
C THR A 16 64.33 27.60 14.90
N GLY A 17 63.05 27.99 14.85
CA GLY A 17 62.57 29.29 14.41
C GLY A 17 62.55 29.48 12.91
N ASN A 18 62.84 28.45 12.10
CA ASN A 18 62.61 28.42 10.65
C ASN A 18 62.49 26.98 10.15
N GLY A 19 61.41 26.67 9.43
CA GLY A 19 61.15 25.37 8.80
C GLY A 19 60.45 24.39 9.74
N ASN A 20 60.04 23.23 9.20
CA ASN A 20 59.22 22.26 9.93
C ASN A 20 59.99 21.67 11.12
N ASP A 21 59.49 21.88 12.33
CA ASP A 21 59.99 21.33 13.59
C ASP A 21 59.01 20.26 14.14
N SER A 22 59.54 19.26 14.83
CA SER A 22 58.76 18.34 15.66
C SER A 22 59.25 18.48 17.08
N ILE A 23 58.38 18.94 17.97
CA ILE A 23 58.67 19.26 19.36
C ILE A 23 57.82 18.35 20.22
N VAL A 24 58.45 17.57 21.10
CA VAL A 24 57.74 16.60 21.95
C VAL A 24 58.12 16.85 23.40
N GLY A 25 57.10 17.04 24.24
CA GLY A 25 57.18 17.15 25.70
C GLY A 25 57.50 15.82 26.37
N PHE A 26 57.70 15.87 27.69
CA PHE A 26 57.99 14.73 28.56
C PHE A 26 56.86 14.59 29.60
N GLU A 27 57.05 13.78 30.64
CA GLU A 27 56.06 13.71 31.73
C GLU A 27 56.06 15.01 32.56
N GLY A 28 54.89 15.67 32.63
CA GLY A 28 54.59 16.86 33.44
C GLY A 28 54.51 18.16 32.62
N ASP A 29 53.96 19.21 33.23
CA ASP A 29 53.63 20.49 32.58
C ASP A 29 54.80 21.11 31.78
N ASP A 30 54.63 21.14 30.45
CA ASP A 30 55.57 21.62 29.46
C ASP A 30 55.06 22.86 28.72
N THR A 31 55.99 23.59 28.12
CA THR A 31 55.69 24.76 27.28
C THR A 31 56.43 24.61 25.96
N LEU A 32 55.68 24.37 24.88
CA LEU A 32 56.20 24.12 23.54
C LEU A 32 55.92 25.34 22.65
N TRP A 33 56.99 25.90 22.08
CA TRP A 33 56.93 27.05 21.18
C TRP A 33 57.49 26.70 19.80
N ALA A 34 56.64 26.71 18.78
CA ALA A 34 57.08 26.65 17.38
C ALA A 34 56.91 27.99 16.68
N ASP A 35 57.97 28.39 15.96
CA ASP A 35 58.10 29.61 15.17
C ASP A 35 57.80 30.93 15.90
N TRP A 36 58.75 31.87 15.86
CA TRP A 36 58.63 33.18 16.50
C TRP A 36 58.68 34.30 15.46
N ASN A 37 57.67 35.16 15.41
CA ASN A 37 57.51 36.26 14.45
C ASN A 37 57.16 35.85 13.01
N TRP A 38 56.15 35.00 12.81
CA TRP A 38 55.60 34.67 11.48
C TRP A 38 56.60 33.96 10.55
N ASN A 39 57.55 33.20 11.12
CA ASN A 39 58.45 32.36 10.32
C ASN A 39 57.67 31.18 9.74
N ILE A 40 58.11 30.69 8.57
CA ILE A 40 57.35 29.71 7.78
C ILE A 40 57.84 28.29 8.13
N GLY A 41 56.94 27.46 8.66
CA GLY A 41 57.17 26.04 8.96
C GLY A 41 55.87 25.33 9.34
N ASN A 42 55.70 24.08 8.88
CA ASN A 42 54.62 23.20 9.32
C ASN A 42 55.15 22.37 10.48
N ASN A 43 54.75 22.70 11.71
CA ASN A 43 55.30 22.11 12.91
C ASN A 43 54.35 21.09 13.53
N THR A 44 54.91 20.15 14.28
CA THR A 44 54.16 19.23 15.14
C THR A 44 54.61 19.43 16.58
N LEU A 45 53.68 19.80 17.45
CA LEU A 45 53.89 19.95 18.88
C LEU A 45 53.05 18.87 19.57
N ASP A 46 53.67 18.13 20.48
CA ASP A 46 53.04 17.05 21.22
C ASP A 46 53.41 17.23 22.69
N GLY A 47 52.44 17.60 23.54
CA GLY A 47 52.63 17.88 24.95
C GLY A 47 52.92 16.61 25.74
N GLY A 48 52.07 15.61 25.58
CA GLY A 48 52.25 14.29 26.15
C GLY A 48 51.36 14.09 27.37
N THR A 49 51.91 14.17 28.58
CA THR A 49 51.12 14.03 29.81
C THR A 49 51.44 15.18 30.74
N GLY A 50 50.44 15.79 31.36
CA GLY A 50 50.61 16.98 32.19
C GLY A 50 49.89 18.17 31.55
N SER A 51 49.74 19.27 32.30
CA SER A 51 49.03 20.45 31.79
C SER A 51 49.96 21.33 30.97
N ASP A 52 49.92 21.17 29.65
CA ASP A 52 50.86 21.72 28.71
C ASP A 52 50.37 23.00 28.04
N TYR A 53 51.32 23.84 27.61
CA TYR A 53 51.06 25.02 26.80
C TYR A 53 51.75 24.89 25.45
N LEU A 54 50.96 24.74 24.39
CA LEU A 54 51.43 24.59 23.02
C LEU A 54 51.12 25.85 22.22
N TYR A 55 52.14 26.41 21.58
CA TYR A 55 52.00 27.63 20.80
C TYR A 55 52.68 27.53 19.44
N ALA A 56 51.93 27.92 18.40
CA ALA A 56 52.46 28.05 17.04
C ALA A 56 52.02 29.37 16.38
N SER A 57 52.97 30.09 15.78
CA SER A 57 52.67 31.35 15.07
C SER A 57 52.59 31.24 13.53
N SER A 58 52.92 30.08 12.97
CA SER A 58 52.88 29.80 11.53
C SER A 58 51.55 29.14 11.11
N GLU A 59 51.39 28.86 9.81
CA GLU A 59 50.24 28.12 9.25
C GLU A 59 50.52 26.60 9.21
N SER A 60 49.47 25.77 9.11
CA SER A 60 49.58 24.31 8.86
C SER A 60 50.33 23.52 9.94
N ASN A 61 50.14 23.87 11.21
CA ASN A 61 50.70 23.13 12.35
C ASN A 61 49.73 22.07 12.87
N LEU A 62 50.30 21.08 13.57
CA LEU A 62 49.58 20.10 14.35
C LEU A 62 49.99 20.27 15.82
N LEU A 63 49.03 20.59 16.68
CA LEU A 63 49.23 20.68 18.13
C LEU A 63 48.44 19.55 18.78
N ARG A 64 49.09 18.80 19.67
CA ARG A 64 48.49 17.72 20.46
C ARG A 64 48.74 18.00 21.92
N GLY A 65 47.68 18.26 22.70
CA GLY A 65 47.78 18.44 24.14
C GLY A 65 48.24 17.12 24.78
N GLY A 66 47.36 16.13 24.76
CA GLY A 66 47.65 14.80 25.28
C GLY A 66 46.69 14.42 26.40
N ASP A 67 47.24 14.00 27.54
CA ASP A 67 46.45 13.78 28.76
C ASP A 67 46.61 14.98 29.71
N ASP A 68 45.54 15.31 30.44
CA ASP A 68 45.39 16.46 31.36
C ASP A 68 44.99 17.79 30.66
N ASN A 69 44.92 18.88 31.42
CA ASN A 69 44.31 20.13 30.94
C ASN A 69 45.33 20.99 30.17
N ASP A 70 45.16 21.11 28.86
CA ASP A 70 46.11 21.76 27.97
C ASP A 70 45.63 23.09 27.41
N ILE A 71 46.58 23.92 26.98
CA ILE A 71 46.31 25.17 26.28
C ILE A 71 46.98 25.13 24.90
N LEU A 72 46.17 25.12 23.85
CA LEU A 72 46.62 25.10 22.47
C LEU A 72 46.35 26.48 21.82
N GLU A 73 47.40 27.24 21.54
CA GLU A 73 47.33 28.62 21.05
C GLU A 73 47.95 28.77 19.64
N VAL A 74 47.16 29.31 18.69
CA VAL A 74 47.60 29.49 17.29
C VAL A 74 47.31 30.89 16.72
N TYR A 75 48.22 31.38 15.88
CA TYR A 75 48.11 32.66 15.15
C TYR A 75 48.04 32.51 13.62
N GLY A 76 48.21 31.31 13.06
CA GLY A 76 48.06 31.06 11.63
C GLY A 76 46.73 30.43 11.25
N TRP A 77 46.55 30.15 9.95
CA TRP A 77 45.42 29.38 9.39
C TRP A 77 45.83 27.92 9.13
N ASN A 78 44.87 27.05 8.83
CA ASN A 78 45.10 25.64 8.46
C ASN A 78 45.74 24.77 9.56
N ASN A 79 45.64 25.15 10.84
CA ASN A 79 46.18 24.32 11.91
C ASN A 79 45.17 23.25 12.33
N THR A 80 45.69 22.12 12.81
CA THR A 80 44.93 21.07 13.48
C THR A 80 45.31 21.07 14.95
N LEU A 81 44.31 21.21 15.82
CA LEU A 81 44.46 21.21 17.27
C LEU A 81 43.72 20.00 17.81
N GLU A 82 44.46 19.11 18.46
CA GLU A 82 43.96 17.91 19.14
C GLU A 82 44.17 18.13 20.63
N GLY A 83 43.10 18.36 21.41
CA GLY A 83 43.23 18.59 22.87
C GLY A 83 43.63 17.32 23.58
N GLY A 84 42.70 16.37 23.62
CA GLY A 84 42.96 15.04 24.13
C GLY A 84 42.02 14.70 25.27
N LEU A 85 42.55 14.22 26.40
CA LEU A 85 41.76 13.99 27.61
C LEU A 85 42.06 15.09 28.63
N GLY A 86 41.07 15.76 29.20
CA GLY A 86 41.28 16.85 30.16
C GLY A 86 40.48 18.09 29.77
N ASP A 87 40.39 19.08 30.66
CA ASP A 87 39.68 20.33 30.34
C ASP A 87 40.62 21.29 29.57
N ASP A 88 40.49 21.30 28.25
CA ASP A 88 41.41 21.97 27.33
C ASP A 88 40.95 23.37 26.94
N THR A 89 41.91 24.21 26.53
CA THR A 89 41.65 25.57 26.04
C THR A 89 42.29 25.81 24.68
N TYR A 90 41.45 26.10 23.68
CA TYR A 90 41.85 26.40 22.32
C TYR A 90 41.80 27.91 22.06
N ASN A 91 42.96 28.54 21.87
CA ASN A 91 43.07 29.98 21.61
C ASN A 91 43.40 30.24 20.14
N LEU A 92 42.40 30.63 19.35
CA LEU A 92 42.54 30.88 17.91
C LEU A 92 42.45 32.39 17.63
N TYR A 93 43.58 33.01 17.33
CA TYR A 93 43.60 34.44 16.96
C TYR A 93 43.05 34.69 15.55
N TYR A 94 43.23 33.73 14.65
CA TYR A 94 42.68 33.74 13.30
C TYR A 94 42.00 32.39 13.02
N PRO A 95 40.69 32.27 13.29
CA PRO A 95 40.03 30.96 13.33
C PRO A 95 39.80 30.32 11.96
N SER A 96 39.83 31.09 10.87
CA SER A 96 39.62 30.59 9.50
C SER A 96 40.48 29.38 9.15
N ALA A 97 39.84 28.38 8.53
CA ALA A 97 40.43 27.14 8.04
C ALA A 97 41.16 26.27 9.09
N ASN A 98 40.95 26.50 10.40
CA ASN A 98 41.51 25.61 11.42
C ASN A 98 40.56 24.43 11.70
N THR A 99 41.12 23.36 12.22
CA THR A 99 40.38 22.16 12.63
C THR A 99 40.66 21.84 14.09
N ILE A 100 39.61 21.60 14.86
CA ILE A 100 39.70 21.18 16.26
C ILE A 100 39.12 19.77 16.37
N GLN A 101 39.80 18.93 17.14
CA GLN A 101 39.32 17.62 17.55
C GLN A 101 39.60 17.45 19.04
N ASP A 102 38.65 16.91 19.78
CA ASP A 102 38.84 16.60 21.19
C ASP A 102 38.43 15.16 21.52
N ALA A 103 38.93 14.63 22.65
CA ALA A 103 38.66 13.27 23.10
C ALA A 103 38.06 13.17 24.51
N GLY A 104 37.91 14.26 25.27
CA GLY A 104 37.11 14.35 26.49
C GLY A 104 37.55 15.42 27.48
N GLY A 105 36.69 16.38 27.80
CA GLY A 105 36.96 17.41 28.80
C GLY A 105 35.77 18.30 29.10
N THR A 106 35.98 19.39 29.83
CA THR A 106 35.14 20.60 29.75
C THR A 106 35.95 21.71 29.10
N ASP A 107 35.85 21.79 27.78
CA ASP A 107 36.78 22.50 26.93
C ASP A 107 36.28 23.88 26.53
N ILE A 108 37.24 24.79 26.29
CA ILE A 108 36.98 26.19 25.98
C ILE A 108 37.64 26.56 24.66
N LEU A 109 36.85 26.99 23.69
CA LEU A 109 37.33 27.66 22.49
C LEU A 109 37.25 29.17 22.68
N SER A 110 38.37 29.86 22.55
CA SER A 110 38.44 31.31 22.49
C SER A 110 38.90 31.74 21.10
N THR A 111 37.99 32.36 20.36
CA THR A 111 38.34 33.02 19.10
C THR A 111 38.64 34.49 19.35
N GLY A 112 39.71 35.03 18.79
CA GLY A 112 40.04 36.47 18.86
C GLY A 112 39.00 37.40 18.18
N LEU A 113 37.92 36.82 17.62
CA LEU A 113 36.79 37.48 17.00
C LEU A 113 35.56 37.34 17.90
N LYS A 114 34.72 38.38 17.94
CA LYS A 114 33.39 38.30 18.54
C LYS A 114 32.49 37.52 17.59
N LEU A 115 32.04 36.33 18.00
CA LEU A 115 31.10 35.52 17.23
C LEU A 115 29.69 35.91 17.65
N SER A 116 28.81 36.18 16.68
CA SER A 116 27.39 36.48 16.95
C SER A 116 26.55 35.33 16.42
N LEU A 117 25.85 34.62 17.30
CA LEU A 117 24.82 33.66 16.91
C LEU A 117 23.46 34.33 16.63
N ASN A 118 23.30 35.61 16.98
CA ASN A 118 22.12 36.38 16.65
C ASN A 118 22.08 36.64 15.13
N GLY A 119 21.19 35.93 14.42
CA GLY A 119 21.01 36.01 12.96
C GLY A 119 20.72 34.66 12.26
N LEU A 120 20.78 33.54 12.98
CA LEU A 120 20.67 32.19 12.40
C LEU A 120 19.21 31.73 12.16
N ALA A 121 18.47 32.43 11.31
CA ALA A 121 17.26 31.88 10.68
C ALA A 121 17.67 30.98 9.50
N VAL A 122 16.85 29.96 9.19
CA VAL A 122 17.08 29.07 8.03
C VAL A 122 17.28 29.90 6.76
N GLY A 123 18.50 29.84 6.19
CA GLY A 123 18.90 30.60 5.01
C GLY A 123 19.86 31.78 5.25
N GLU A 124 20.20 32.12 6.50
CA GLU A 124 21.34 32.99 6.81
C GLU A 124 22.46 32.16 7.48
N ALA A 125 23.66 32.18 6.89
CA ALA A 125 24.73 31.25 7.27
C ALA A 125 25.53 31.69 8.49
N GLY A 126 26.10 30.68 9.16
CA GLY A 126 26.97 30.88 10.33
C GLY A 126 27.37 29.59 11.02
N LEU A 127 26.52 28.55 11.01
CA LEU A 127 26.79 27.22 11.56
C LEU A 127 26.18 26.14 10.67
N GLU A 128 26.96 25.15 10.24
CA GLU A 128 26.49 24.04 9.40
C GLU A 128 26.98 22.70 9.94
N LYS A 129 26.08 21.72 10.03
CA LYS A 129 26.46 20.32 10.26
C LYS A 129 26.91 19.69 8.95
N GLN A 130 28.16 19.24 8.90
CA GLN A 130 28.69 18.47 7.77
C GLN A 130 29.18 17.10 8.27
N GLY A 131 28.39 16.07 7.97
CA GLY A 131 28.63 14.72 8.50
C GLY A 131 28.48 14.69 10.03
N THR A 132 29.56 14.32 10.72
CA THR A 132 29.65 14.31 12.20
C THR A 132 30.24 15.60 12.77
N SER A 133 30.65 16.52 11.92
CA SER A 133 31.38 17.74 12.30
C SER A 133 30.48 18.97 12.30
N LEU A 134 30.84 19.95 13.12
CA LEU A 134 30.30 21.31 13.09
C LEU A 134 31.24 22.22 12.30
N VAL A 135 30.72 22.97 11.34
CA VAL A 135 31.45 23.99 10.57
C VAL A 135 30.90 25.37 10.94
N ILE A 136 31.78 26.28 11.33
CA ILE A 136 31.45 27.63 11.78
C ILE A 136 31.92 28.61 10.71
N ASP A 137 30.99 29.27 10.00
CA ASP A 137 31.32 30.27 8.98
C ASP A 137 31.96 31.50 9.65
N ILE A 138 33.29 31.54 9.62
CA ILE A 138 34.10 32.59 10.25
C ILE A 138 34.15 33.83 9.35
N ASN A 139 34.03 33.64 8.05
CA ASN A 139 34.21 34.67 7.06
C ASN A 139 32.90 35.46 6.78
N GLN A 140 31.77 34.95 7.28
CA GLN A 140 30.42 35.52 7.22
C GLN A 140 29.93 35.75 5.78
N ASP A 141 30.34 34.89 4.84
CA ASP A 141 29.95 35.01 3.43
C ASP A 141 28.66 34.27 3.07
N GLY A 142 28.09 33.51 4.01
CA GLY A 142 26.87 32.77 3.71
C GLY A 142 27.09 31.28 3.43
N ILE A 143 28.33 30.77 3.49
CA ILE A 143 28.68 29.43 3.03
C ILE A 143 29.62 28.77 4.04
N ALA A 144 29.23 27.63 4.62
CA ALA A 144 30.13 26.86 5.46
C ALA A 144 31.07 26.00 4.59
N ASP A 145 32.28 26.48 4.36
CA ASP A 145 33.32 25.80 3.58
C ASP A 145 34.44 25.34 4.52
N THR A 146 34.56 24.03 4.73
CA THR A 146 35.64 23.42 5.55
C THR A 146 37.06 23.85 5.17
N SER A 147 37.29 24.40 3.98
CA SER A 147 38.58 24.94 3.54
C SER A 147 38.82 26.41 3.90
N GLN A 148 37.77 27.15 4.27
CA GLN A 148 37.83 28.57 4.63
C GLN A 148 37.44 28.83 6.09
N ASP A 149 36.69 27.90 6.69
CA ASP A 149 36.00 28.07 7.96
C ASP A 149 36.53 27.19 9.07
N LEU A 150 36.08 27.44 10.30
CA LEU A 150 36.51 26.68 11.47
C LEU A 150 35.70 25.38 11.53
N VAL A 151 36.40 24.26 11.64
CA VAL A 151 35.78 22.93 11.72
C VAL A 151 36.04 22.32 13.10
N ILE A 152 34.98 21.85 13.75
CA ILE A 152 35.05 21.03 14.96
C ILE A 152 34.63 19.61 14.58
N LEU A 153 35.59 18.69 14.61
CA LEU A 153 35.38 17.30 14.21
C LEU A 153 34.57 16.52 15.24
N ASP A 154 33.77 15.57 14.75
CA ASP A 154 33.00 14.61 15.56
C ASP A 154 32.07 15.19 16.63
N PHE A 155 31.78 16.50 16.54
CA PHE A 155 30.88 17.25 17.42
C PHE A 155 29.52 16.54 17.64
N PHE A 156 29.00 15.85 16.62
CA PHE A 156 27.70 15.17 16.66
C PHE A 156 27.77 13.64 16.89
N ASN A 157 28.95 13.06 17.10
CA ASN A 157 29.15 11.59 17.17
C ASN A 157 29.68 11.09 18.52
N ALA A 158 29.86 11.99 19.50
CA ALA A 158 30.29 11.65 20.85
C ALA A 158 29.22 10.80 21.57
N ALA A 159 29.43 9.49 21.65
CA ALA A 159 28.52 8.51 22.26
C ALA A 159 28.49 8.54 23.82
N GLY A 160 28.76 9.69 24.46
CA GLY A 160 28.77 9.85 25.91
C GLY A 160 27.94 11.05 26.34
N THR A 161 26.79 10.82 26.98
CA THR A 161 25.85 11.87 27.42
C THR A 161 26.22 12.46 28.79
N GLY A 162 27.42 13.02 28.91
CA GLY A 162 27.85 13.81 30.07
C GLY A 162 29.00 14.76 29.70
N ALA A 163 29.22 15.83 30.49
CA ALA A 163 30.42 16.67 30.37
C ALA A 163 31.68 15.78 30.33
N GLY A 164 32.59 16.01 29.39
CA GLY A 164 33.75 15.12 29.19
C GLY A 164 33.66 14.16 28.00
N ALA A 165 32.82 14.41 27.00
CA ALA A 165 32.57 13.46 25.90
C ALA A 165 33.31 13.76 24.58
N GLY A 166 34.24 14.71 24.58
CA GLY A 166 35.14 14.99 23.45
C GLY A 166 34.58 16.02 22.46
N PHE A 167 33.85 17.02 22.94
CA PHE A 167 33.40 18.18 22.16
C PHE A 167 33.58 19.46 22.97
N ILE A 168 33.70 20.62 22.31
CA ILE A 168 33.90 21.90 22.99
C ILE A 168 32.64 22.40 23.71
N GLU A 169 32.66 22.52 25.04
CA GLU A 169 31.51 22.94 25.86
C GLU A 169 31.33 24.46 25.97
N LYS A 170 32.36 25.26 25.70
CA LYS A 170 32.30 26.72 25.83
C LYS A 170 33.03 27.46 24.72
N ILE A 171 32.39 28.49 24.16
CA ILE A 171 33.04 29.44 23.25
C ILE A 171 33.09 30.83 23.92
N ASP A 172 34.28 31.38 24.14
CA ASP A 172 34.45 32.73 24.68
C ASP A 172 34.11 33.79 23.62
N TYR A 173 33.47 34.89 24.05
CA TYR A 173 33.03 36.04 23.22
C TYR A 173 31.88 35.79 22.22
N LEU A 174 30.97 34.85 22.52
CA LEU A 174 29.64 34.80 21.91
C LEU A 174 28.78 36.00 22.36
N ASP A 175 27.93 36.54 21.48
CA ASP A 175 26.97 37.62 21.80
C ASP A 175 25.78 37.10 22.63
N GLY A 176 26.03 36.59 23.85
CA GLY A 176 25.03 35.94 24.70
C GLY A 176 25.61 35.25 25.93
N ASN A 177 24.75 34.78 26.83
CA ASN A 177 25.10 33.96 28.00
C ASN A 177 25.03 32.45 27.65
N GLU A 178 25.39 32.11 26.41
CA GLU A 178 25.22 30.77 25.81
C GLU A 178 26.42 29.89 26.20
N ILE A 179 26.17 28.94 27.10
CA ILE A 179 27.00 27.74 27.25
C ILE A 179 26.53 26.79 26.13
N LEU A 180 27.44 26.12 25.40
CA LEU A 180 27.08 25.00 24.53
C LEU A 180 26.72 23.81 25.43
N THR A 181 25.59 23.89 26.12
CA THR A 181 25.02 22.72 26.77
C THR A 181 24.39 21.86 25.68
N PRO A 182 24.73 20.56 25.55
CA PRO A 182 23.87 19.64 24.81
C PRO A 182 22.46 19.74 25.42
N PRO A 183 21.39 19.52 24.63
CA PRO A 183 20.02 19.72 25.09
C PRO A 183 19.84 19.03 26.44
N THR A 184 19.61 19.84 27.47
CA THR A 184 19.15 19.34 28.75
C THR A 184 17.83 18.66 28.50
N SER A 185 17.56 17.59 29.25
CA SER A 185 16.30 16.82 29.27
C SER A 185 15.06 17.65 28.92
N PRO A 186 14.05 17.05 28.25
CA PRO A 186 12.88 17.77 27.77
C PRO A 186 12.37 18.74 28.83
N ASN A 187 12.20 19.99 28.45
CA ASN A 187 11.67 20.99 29.36
C ASN A 187 10.19 20.65 29.59
N ILE A 188 9.87 20.14 30.79
CA ILE A 188 8.51 19.71 31.12
C ILE A 188 7.72 20.93 31.62
N ILE A 189 6.75 21.36 30.82
CA ILE A 189 5.80 22.43 31.13
C ILE A 189 4.45 21.78 31.43
N THR A 190 3.88 22.07 32.61
CA THR A 190 2.58 21.51 33.00
C THR A 190 1.58 22.63 33.28
N GLY A 191 0.42 22.56 32.63
CA GLY A 191 -0.75 23.40 32.86
C GLY A 191 -1.57 22.98 34.09
N THR A 192 -2.81 23.43 34.10
CA THR A 192 -3.81 23.25 35.15
C THR A 192 -5.13 22.82 34.52
N ALA A 193 -6.09 22.40 35.34
CA ALA A 193 -7.44 22.08 34.87
C ALA A 193 -8.29 23.31 34.45
N ASN A 194 -7.69 24.43 34.03
CA ASN A 194 -8.40 25.56 33.42
C ASN A 194 -7.67 25.96 32.14
N ALA A 195 -8.38 26.63 31.23
CA ALA A 195 -7.80 27.26 30.05
C ALA A 195 -6.47 28.00 30.32
N ASP A 196 -5.40 27.46 29.77
CA ASP A 196 -4.01 27.86 29.91
C ASP A 196 -3.42 28.31 28.57
N ASN A 197 -2.30 29.04 28.64
CA ASN A 197 -1.55 29.48 27.47
C ASN A 197 -0.08 29.11 27.71
N LEU A 198 0.34 28.00 27.13
CA LEU A 198 1.63 27.37 27.37
C LEU A 198 2.53 27.56 26.15
N GLU A 199 3.77 27.98 26.39
CA GLU A 199 4.73 28.28 25.33
C GLU A 199 6.01 27.49 25.59
N GLY A 200 6.43 26.74 24.57
CA GLY A 200 7.69 26.01 24.52
C GLY A 200 8.87 26.95 24.29
N THR A 201 9.99 26.33 23.97
CA THR A 201 11.28 26.94 23.69
C THR A 201 11.80 26.36 22.37
N ASN A 202 13.03 26.72 22.01
CA ASN A 202 13.68 26.22 20.80
C ASN A 202 14.37 24.85 20.96
N ALA A 203 14.23 24.21 22.10
CA ALA A 203 14.77 22.89 22.41
C ALA A 203 13.61 21.92 22.59
N ASN A 204 13.88 20.61 22.63
CA ASN A 204 12.83 19.61 22.86
C ASN A 204 12.03 19.91 24.14
N ASP A 205 10.76 20.20 23.99
CA ASP A 205 9.82 20.48 25.07
C ASP A 205 8.85 19.31 25.28
N SER A 206 8.34 19.20 26.51
CA SER A 206 7.21 18.32 26.82
C SER A 206 6.16 19.15 27.56
N ILE A 207 5.12 19.55 26.85
CA ILE A 207 4.06 20.41 27.35
C ILE A 207 2.81 19.59 27.58
N ILE A 208 2.22 19.69 28.77
CA ILE A 208 1.04 18.94 29.20
C ILE A 208 0.03 19.92 29.77
N ALA A 209 -1.11 20.15 29.12
CA ALA A 209 -2.05 21.19 29.55
C ALA A 209 -3.07 20.74 30.63
N ASP A 210 -3.46 19.45 30.65
CA ASP A 210 -4.39 18.82 31.62
C ASP A 210 -5.85 18.94 31.19
N ALA A 211 -6.59 19.95 31.63
CA ALA A 211 -7.99 20.10 31.25
C ALA A 211 -8.35 21.58 31.08
N GLY A 212 -9.31 21.90 30.24
CA GLY A 212 -9.61 23.27 29.84
C GLY A 212 -9.47 23.43 28.34
N ASP A 213 -9.96 24.54 27.79
CA ASP A 213 -9.69 24.86 26.39
C ASP A 213 -8.35 25.62 26.34
N ASP A 214 -7.28 24.92 25.98
CA ASP A 214 -5.90 25.35 26.13
C ASP A 214 -5.29 25.83 24.82
N TYR A 215 -4.27 26.69 24.92
CA TYR A 215 -3.44 27.11 23.80
C TYR A 215 -1.99 26.72 24.08
N ILE A 216 -1.45 25.84 23.25
CA ILE A 216 -0.08 25.36 23.34
C ILE A 216 0.68 25.75 22.08
N SER A 217 1.83 26.38 22.24
CA SER A 217 2.71 26.70 21.10
C SER A 217 4.17 26.40 21.37
N SER A 218 4.86 25.75 20.45
CA SER A 218 6.33 25.61 20.43
C SER A 218 6.94 26.45 19.30
N ASP A 219 8.20 26.87 19.48
CA ASP A 219 8.95 27.63 18.49
C ASP A 219 10.40 27.14 18.38
N GLY A 220 10.83 26.61 17.24
CA GLY A 220 12.25 26.33 17.05
C GLY A 220 12.58 25.14 16.16
N SER A 221 13.67 24.44 16.46
CA SER A 221 14.10 23.24 15.74
C SER A 221 14.02 21.97 16.61
N GLY A 222 13.26 22.03 17.71
CA GLY A 222 13.14 20.97 18.72
C GLY A 222 12.37 19.78 18.21
N ASN A 223 12.45 18.64 18.91
CA ASN A 223 11.45 17.59 18.78
C ASN A 223 10.56 17.65 20.01
N ASP A 224 9.38 18.18 19.84
CA ASP A 224 8.48 18.59 20.92
C ASP A 224 7.38 17.55 21.14
N THR A 225 6.84 17.54 22.35
CA THR A 225 5.68 16.73 22.74
C THR A 225 4.64 17.65 23.35
N LEU A 226 3.53 17.87 22.65
CA LEU A 226 2.43 18.74 23.09
C LEU A 226 1.20 17.88 23.38
N LEU A 227 0.71 17.91 24.62
CA LEU A 227 -0.48 17.16 25.05
C LEU A 227 -1.55 18.15 25.54
N GLY A 228 -2.70 18.20 24.87
CA GLY A 228 -3.87 19.02 25.23
C GLY A 228 -4.55 18.49 26.48
N GLY A 229 -5.21 17.34 26.36
CA GLY A 229 -5.90 16.68 27.46
C GLY A 229 -7.42 16.79 27.31
N ASP A 230 -8.15 17.18 28.35
CA ASP A 230 -9.61 17.33 28.27
C ASP A 230 -10.01 18.78 27.90
N GLY A 231 -10.56 19.04 26.73
CA GLY A 231 -11.09 20.34 26.32
C GLY A 231 -10.92 20.57 24.82
N ASN A 232 -11.26 21.76 24.31
CA ASN A 232 -11.03 22.09 22.91
C ASN A 232 -9.74 22.89 22.80
N ASP A 233 -8.66 22.21 22.45
CA ASP A 233 -7.30 22.68 22.53
C ASP A 233 -6.77 23.15 21.18
N ASN A 234 -5.81 24.08 21.23
CA ASN A 234 -5.09 24.54 20.04
C ASN A 234 -3.60 24.28 20.24
N LEU A 235 -3.07 23.28 19.55
CA LEU A 235 -1.68 22.85 19.60
C LEU A 235 -1.00 23.26 18.31
N ILE A 236 -0.06 24.21 18.36
CA ILE A 236 0.59 24.75 17.16
C ILE A 236 2.11 24.74 17.33
N ASP A 237 2.80 23.96 16.50
CA ASP A 237 4.23 24.08 16.30
C ASP A 237 4.54 25.03 15.15
N PHE A 238 5.28 26.10 15.43
CA PHE A 238 5.73 27.06 14.41
C PHE A 238 7.11 26.72 13.82
N GLY A 239 7.73 25.63 14.30
CA GLY A 239 9.12 25.25 14.12
C GLY A 239 9.36 24.18 13.05
N ALA A 240 10.62 23.76 13.01
CA ALA A 240 11.07 22.52 12.39
C ALA A 240 11.27 21.47 13.46
N GLY A 241 11.02 20.21 13.18
CA GLY A 241 11.12 19.21 14.23
C GLY A 241 10.53 17.88 13.79
N ASN A 242 10.67 16.87 14.63
CA ASN A 242 9.82 15.69 14.50
C ASN A 242 8.97 15.64 15.76
N ASP A 243 7.81 16.28 15.68
CA ASP A 243 7.00 16.65 16.82
C ASP A 243 5.86 15.66 17.03
N PHE A 244 5.44 15.51 18.28
CA PHE A 244 4.29 14.70 18.69
C PHE A 244 3.23 15.59 19.32
N LEU A 245 2.07 15.68 18.69
CA LEU A 245 0.92 16.45 19.16
C LEU A 245 -0.24 15.48 19.43
N ASP A 246 -0.86 15.59 20.60
CA ASP A 246 -2.01 14.79 21.04
C ASP A 246 -3.07 15.75 21.61
N GLY A 247 -4.22 15.86 20.95
CA GLY A 247 -5.35 16.71 21.33
C GLY A 247 -6.01 16.20 22.60
N GLY A 248 -6.50 14.96 22.56
CA GLY A 248 -7.06 14.28 23.72
C GLY A 248 -8.57 14.14 23.60
N ILE A 249 -9.34 14.75 24.51
CA ILE A 249 -10.81 14.73 24.47
C ILE A 249 -11.33 16.14 24.22
N GLY A 250 -12.04 16.33 23.11
CA GLY A 250 -12.69 17.57 22.71
C GLY A 250 -12.44 17.81 21.23
N ASN A 251 -12.83 18.98 20.74
CA ASN A 251 -12.64 19.33 19.33
C ASN A 251 -11.38 20.18 19.21
N ASP A 252 -10.29 19.54 18.82
CA ASP A 252 -8.94 20.08 18.88
C ASP A 252 -8.46 20.60 17.52
N THR A 253 -7.46 21.47 17.57
CA THR A 253 -6.79 22.00 16.38
C THR A 253 -5.30 21.82 16.52
N LEU A 254 -4.71 20.96 15.69
CA LEU A 254 -3.30 20.58 15.71
C LEU A 254 -2.61 21.05 14.41
N ASP A 255 -1.52 21.80 14.54
CA ASP A 255 -0.62 22.13 13.43
C ASP A 255 0.81 21.73 13.78
N GLY A 256 1.36 20.73 13.09
CA GLY A 256 2.69 20.17 13.37
C GLY A 256 3.85 21.01 12.86
N GLY A 257 3.61 22.14 12.19
CA GLY A 257 4.70 22.95 11.64
C GLY A 257 5.44 22.21 10.53
N THR A 258 6.77 22.33 10.48
CA THR A 258 7.59 21.64 9.45
C THR A 258 8.37 20.47 10.04
N GLY A 259 8.75 19.50 9.20
CA GLY A 259 9.48 18.31 9.61
C GLY A 259 8.56 17.08 9.70
N ASN A 260 9.01 15.95 10.27
CA ASN A 260 8.26 14.70 10.20
C ASN A 260 7.45 14.48 11.49
N ASN A 261 6.17 14.84 11.42
CA ASN A 261 5.34 15.01 12.60
C ASN A 261 4.35 13.87 12.80
N THR A 262 3.95 13.65 14.05
CA THR A 262 2.87 12.74 14.44
C THR A 262 1.80 13.53 15.18
N LEU A 263 0.61 13.60 14.61
CA LEU A 263 -0.55 14.29 15.18
C LEU A 263 -1.64 13.26 15.47
N ASP A 264 -2.21 13.31 16.67
CA ASP A 264 -3.32 12.49 17.13
C ASP A 264 -4.41 13.43 17.67
N GLY A 265 -5.59 13.45 17.04
CA GLY A 265 -6.71 14.29 17.46
C GLY A 265 -7.32 13.76 18.77
N GLY A 266 -7.64 12.47 18.78
CA GLY A 266 -8.15 11.78 19.95
C GLY A 266 -9.65 11.56 19.83
N ALA A 267 -10.46 12.21 20.66
CA ALA A 267 -11.91 12.05 20.66
C ALA A 267 -12.62 13.39 20.57
N GLY A 268 -13.40 13.60 19.52
CA GLY A 268 -14.11 14.82 19.20
C GLY A 268 -13.93 15.14 17.72
N ASP A 269 -14.55 16.21 17.21
CA ASP A 269 -14.38 16.58 15.80
C ASP A 269 -13.13 17.48 15.66
N ASP A 270 -12.03 16.93 15.16
CA ASP A 270 -10.70 17.51 15.19
C ASP A 270 -10.23 18.08 13.84
N TYR A 271 -9.28 19.01 13.89
CA TYR A 271 -8.61 19.57 12.72
C TYR A 271 -7.10 19.41 12.82
N LEU A 272 -6.53 18.58 11.93
CA LEU A 272 -5.10 18.27 11.91
C LEU A 272 -4.45 18.77 10.61
N SER A 273 -3.32 19.48 10.75
CA SER A 273 -2.51 19.97 9.63
C SER A 273 -1.02 19.74 9.92
N SER A 274 -0.22 19.32 8.93
CA SER A 274 1.23 19.13 9.12
C SER A 274 2.10 20.18 8.44
N ASN A 275 1.56 21.30 7.96
CA ASN A 275 2.31 22.42 7.34
C ASN A 275 1.42 23.67 7.14
N ASN A 276 0.56 24.00 8.10
CA ASN A 276 -0.39 25.13 8.04
C ASN A 276 -1.25 25.18 6.75
N GLY A 277 -1.48 24.02 6.11
CA GLY A 277 -2.17 23.89 4.81
C GLY A 277 -1.56 24.66 3.62
N TYR A 278 -0.35 25.22 3.74
CA TYR A 278 0.23 26.06 2.69
C TYR A 278 1.03 25.24 1.67
N TYR A 279 0.65 25.35 0.40
CA TYR A 279 1.44 24.95 -0.78
C TYR A 279 2.79 25.69 -0.81
N TYR A 280 3.79 25.21 -0.07
CA TYR A 280 5.16 25.69 -0.21
C TYR A 280 6.00 24.63 -0.92
N TYR A 281 6.30 24.90 -2.19
CA TYR A 281 7.30 24.17 -2.97
C TYR A 281 8.67 24.29 -2.28
N GLY A 282 9.00 23.39 -1.34
CA GLY A 282 10.30 23.47 -0.66
C GLY A 282 10.55 22.51 0.50
N TYR A 283 9.51 22.02 1.18
CA TYR A 283 9.67 21.12 2.31
C TYR A 283 8.89 19.83 2.03
N SER A 284 9.63 18.72 1.98
CA SER A 284 9.07 17.38 1.87
C SER A 284 9.14 16.77 3.26
N THR A 285 8.00 16.42 3.82
CA THR A 285 7.83 15.83 5.14
C THR A 285 7.18 14.45 5.02
N GLN A 286 7.41 13.60 6.01
CA GLN A 286 6.73 12.33 6.21
C GLN A 286 5.96 12.41 7.51
N ASP A 287 4.70 12.81 7.39
CA ASP A 287 3.80 13.05 8.51
C ASP A 287 2.84 11.88 8.70
N SER A 288 2.42 11.69 9.95
CA SER A 288 1.37 10.76 10.36
C SER A 288 0.29 11.52 11.10
N LEU A 289 -0.93 11.54 10.58
CA LEU A 289 -2.08 12.20 11.19
C LEU A 289 -3.13 11.14 11.49
N PHE A 290 -3.63 11.14 12.72
CA PHE A 290 -4.67 10.25 13.22
C PHE A 290 -5.83 11.11 13.76
N GLY A 291 -7.02 10.98 13.20
CA GLY A 291 -8.21 11.71 13.68
C GLY A 291 -8.67 11.16 15.02
N GLY A 292 -9.11 9.90 15.02
CA GLY A 292 -9.55 9.18 16.21
C GLY A 292 -11.05 8.94 16.20
N ASP A 293 -11.74 9.23 17.30
CA ASP A 293 -13.21 9.14 17.38
C ASP A 293 -13.82 10.52 17.06
N GLY A 294 -14.52 10.70 15.95
CA GLY A 294 -15.12 12.00 15.60
C GLY A 294 -15.29 12.19 14.11
N ASN A 295 -15.74 13.37 13.68
CA ASN A 295 -15.73 13.73 12.25
C ASN A 295 -14.56 14.69 12.02
N ASP A 296 -13.43 14.13 11.62
CA ASP A 296 -12.15 14.81 11.62
C ASP A 296 -11.81 15.37 10.25
N THR A 297 -10.95 16.40 10.24
CA THR A 297 -10.40 16.96 9.01
C THR A 297 -8.88 16.92 9.06
N LEU A 298 -8.28 16.09 8.20
CA LEU A 298 -6.84 15.89 8.13
C LEU A 298 -6.30 16.48 6.83
N LEU A 299 -5.28 17.33 6.93
CA LEU A 299 -4.68 18.03 5.79
C LEU A 299 -3.17 17.85 5.74
N VAL A 300 -2.68 17.34 4.60
CA VAL A 300 -1.25 17.23 4.33
C VAL A 300 -0.83 17.92 3.03
N GLY A 301 0.42 18.36 2.98
CA GLY A 301 1.04 18.86 1.75
C GLY A 301 2.51 18.51 1.70
N SER A 302 2.89 17.66 0.75
CA SER A 302 4.29 17.22 0.62
C SER A 302 4.65 16.82 -0.81
N TYR A 303 5.76 17.37 -1.30
CA TYR A 303 6.32 16.97 -2.59
C TYR A 303 7.28 15.79 -2.37
N TRP A 304 7.06 14.66 -3.04
CA TRP A 304 7.99 13.51 -3.16
C TRP A 304 8.14 12.58 -1.94
N LEU A 305 7.54 12.87 -0.80
CA LEU A 305 7.55 11.98 0.37
C LEU A 305 6.15 11.48 0.70
N SER A 306 6.11 10.29 1.29
CA SER A 306 4.89 9.61 1.68
C SER A 306 4.44 10.03 3.06
N ASN A 307 3.15 10.34 3.18
CA ASN A 307 2.44 10.64 4.42
C ASN A 307 1.43 9.54 4.72
N THR A 308 1.00 9.45 5.98
CA THR A 308 -0.06 8.54 6.42
C THR A 308 -1.14 9.36 7.10
N LEU A 309 -2.37 9.25 6.60
CA LEU A 309 -3.56 9.82 7.22
C LEU A 309 -4.52 8.69 7.54
N ASP A 310 -5.07 8.69 8.74
CA ASP A 310 -6.05 7.73 9.23
C ASP A 310 -7.15 8.53 9.94
N GLY A 311 -8.36 8.53 9.39
CA GLY A 311 -9.52 9.24 9.95
C GLY A 311 -9.92 8.60 11.28
N GLY A 312 -10.27 7.33 11.25
CA GLY A 312 -10.62 6.56 12.44
C GLY A 312 -12.10 6.21 12.44
N ALA A 313 -12.84 6.64 13.44
CA ALA A 313 -14.26 6.38 13.57
C ALA A 313 -15.07 7.67 13.43
N GLY A 314 -15.94 7.72 12.44
CA GLY A 314 -16.82 8.86 12.16
C GLY A 314 -16.58 9.38 10.74
N ALA A 315 -17.38 10.37 10.31
CA ALA A 315 -17.37 10.78 8.90
C ALA A 315 -16.27 11.80 8.63
N ASP A 316 -15.11 11.31 8.23
CA ASP A 316 -13.85 12.04 8.14
C ASP A 316 -13.61 12.65 6.77
N SER A 317 -12.75 13.66 6.74
CA SER A 317 -12.34 14.34 5.51
C SER A 317 -10.83 14.49 5.42
N LEU A 318 -10.22 13.69 4.55
CA LEU A 318 -8.78 13.60 4.38
C LEU A 318 -8.36 14.24 3.05
N TYR A 319 -7.49 15.24 3.13
CA TYR A 319 -7.09 16.05 1.99
C TYR A 319 -5.58 16.09 1.79
N SER A 320 -5.16 16.00 0.53
CA SER A 320 -3.79 16.29 0.12
C SER A 320 -3.73 17.39 -0.93
N SER A 321 -2.82 18.34 -0.78
CA SER A 321 -2.55 19.34 -1.83
C SER A 321 -1.61 18.79 -2.91
N TYR A 322 -0.67 17.97 -2.49
CA TYR A 322 0.23 17.20 -3.33
C TYR A 322 0.81 16.10 -2.45
N SER A 323 0.90 14.89 -2.98
CA SER A 323 1.40 13.71 -2.27
C SER A 323 2.00 12.71 -3.24
N ASP A 324 3.10 12.06 -2.83
CA ASP A 324 3.69 10.94 -3.56
C ASP A 324 3.72 9.72 -2.65
N SER A 325 3.19 8.58 -3.12
CA SER A 325 3.24 7.32 -2.37
C SER A 325 2.61 7.38 -0.97
N SER A 326 1.65 8.28 -0.77
CA SER A 326 0.99 8.50 0.52
C SER A 326 -0.23 7.59 0.71
N LEU A 327 -0.58 7.31 1.95
CA LEU A 327 -1.68 6.46 2.36
C LEU A 327 -2.75 7.28 3.08
N PHE A 328 -3.99 7.13 2.65
CA PHE A 328 -5.17 7.76 3.22
C PHE A 328 -6.15 6.66 3.58
N ARG A 329 -6.57 6.61 4.85
CA ARG A 329 -7.58 5.69 5.36
C ARG A 329 -8.73 6.48 5.94
N GLY A 330 -9.94 6.26 5.45
CA GLY A 330 -11.15 6.82 6.04
C GLY A 330 -11.41 6.17 7.40
N GLY A 331 -11.82 4.91 7.38
CA GLY A 331 -12.04 4.12 8.59
C GLY A 331 -13.47 3.60 8.68
N GLU A 332 -14.17 3.93 9.77
CA GLU A 332 -15.59 3.64 9.94
C GLU A 332 -16.45 4.85 9.58
N ASP A 333 -17.63 4.62 9.01
CA ASP A 333 -18.59 5.63 8.54
C ASP A 333 -18.22 6.22 7.16
N ASN A 334 -18.94 7.27 6.73
CA ASN A 334 -18.87 7.73 5.34
C ASN A 334 -17.82 8.83 5.19
N ASP A 335 -16.72 8.51 4.55
CA ASP A 335 -15.54 9.36 4.47
C ASP A 335 -15.40 10.08 3.14
N ILE A 336 -14.56 11.12 3.14
CA ILE A 336 -14.16 11.85 1.95
C ILE A 336 -12.65 11.88 1.87
N LEU A 337 -12.09 11.22 0.84
CA LEU A 337 -10.65 11.20 0.58
C LEU A 337 -10.38 11.92 -0.74
N GLU A 338 -9.66 13.05 -0.71
CA GLU A 338 -9.30 13.81 -1.90
C GLU A 338 -7.78 13.99 -2.01
N VAL A 339 -7.18 13.47 -3.08
CA VAL A 339 -5.71 13.47 -3.24
C VAL A 339 -5.22 13.98 -4.60
N TYR A 340 -4.06 14.62 -4.56
CA TYR A 340 -3.32 15.12 -5.72
C TYR A 340 -1.87 14.59 -5.70
N GLY A 341 -1.22 14.50 -6.87
CA GLY A 341 0.18 14.05 -6.99
C GLY A 341 0.34 12.70 -7.72
N TRP A 342 1.02 11.72 -7.12
CA TRP A 342 1.35 10.43 -7.75
C TRP A 342 1.36 9.24 -6.78
N ASN A 343 1.06 8.03 -7.27
CA ASN A 343 1.24 6.75 -6.56
C ASN A 343 0.54 6.63 -5.19
N ASN A 344 -0.54 7.36 -4.96
CA ASN A 344 -1.20 7.37 -3.65
C ASN A 344 -2.09 6.14 -3.46
N THR A 345 -2.37 5.78 -2.21
CA THR A 345 -3.33 4.74 -1.85
C THR A 345 -4.44 5.37 -1.00
N LEU A 346 -5.68 5.19 -1.44
CA LEU A 346 -6.88 5.60 -0.73
C LEU A 346 -7.62 4.32 -0.33
N GLU A 347 -7.95 4.19 0.94
CA GLU A 347 -8.74 3.11 1.51
C GLU A 347 -9.93 3.76 2.22
N GLY A 348 -11.15 3.58 1.70
CA GLY A 348 -12.37 4.11 2.32
C GLY A 348 -12.62 3.43 3.66
N GLY A 349 -12.89 2.12 3.63
CA GLY A 349 -13.05 1.32 4.84
C GLY A 349 -14.44 0.72 4.90
N SER A 350 -15.20 1.03 5.94
CA SER A 350 -16.61 0.65 6.03
C SER A 350 -17.48 1.89 6.01
N GLY A 351 -18.47 1.94 5.14
CA GLY A 351 -19.29 3.12 4.96
C GLY A 351 -19.36 3.48 3.48
N SER A 352 -20.23 4.42 3.13
CA SER A 352 -20.37 4.87 1.74
C SER A 352 -19.45 6.05 1.46
N ASP A 353 -18.24 5.74 1.00
CA ASP A 353 -17.11 6.66 0.92
C ASP A 353 -17.04 7.39 -0.43
N ASN A 354 -16.42 8.57 -0.43
CA ASN A 354 -16.15 9.34 -1.64
C ASN A 354 -14.65 9.52 -1.83
N LEU A 355 -14.09 8.81 -2.81
CA LEU A 355 -12.67 8.83 -3.14
C LEU A 355 -12.45 9.64 -4.42
N TYR A 356 -11.86 10.82 -4.28
CA TYR A 356 -11.51 11.73 -5.37
C TYR A 356 -10.00 11.69 -5.65
N ASN A 357 -9.62 11.16 -6.80
CA ASN A 357 -8.22 11.04 -7.18
C ASN A 357 -7.84 11.88 -8.42
N TYR A 358 -6.95 12.84 -8.20
CA TYR A 358 -6.30 13.65 -9.23
C TYR A 358 -4.85 13.19 -9.53
N SER A 359 -4.41 12.08 -8.94
CA SER A 359 -3.05 11.56 -9.02
C SER A 359 -2.90 10.42 -10.03
N ASP A 360 -1.78 10.34 -10.75
CA ASP A 360 -1.53 9.18 -11.63
C ASP A 360 -1.06 7.96 -10.81
N SER A 361 -1.28 6.76 -11.33
CA SER A 361 -0.72 5.50 -10.79
C SER A 361 -1.11 5.17 -9.35
N SER A 362 -2.27 5.65 -8.91
CA SER A 362 -2.79 5.48 -7.55
C SER A 362 -3.72 4.26 -7.43
N LEU A 363 -3.88 3.78 -6.21
CA LEU A 363 -4.81 2.71 -5.84
C LEU A 363 -5.95 3.30 -5.02
N LEU A 364 -7.18 3.05 -5.43
CA LEU A 364 -8.38 3.40 -4.68
C LEU A 364 -9.09 2.11 -4.28
N ARG A 365 -9.41 1.98 -2.99
CA ARG A 365 -10.26 0.91 -2.46
C ARG A 365 -11.45 1.55 -1.75
N GLY A 366 -12.67 1.26 -2.21
CA GLY A 366 -13.90 1.68 -1.53
C GLY A 366 -14.01 0.95 -0.19
N GLY A 367 -14.30 -0.35 -0.24
CA GLY A 367 -14.36 -1.20 0.94
C GLY A 367 -15.70 -1.90 1.06
N ASP A 368 -16.36 -1.74 2.21
CA ASP A 368 -17.73 -2.23 2.43
C ASP A 368 -18.72 -1.08 2.24
N ASP A 369 -19.93 -1.38 1.78
CA ASP A 369 -21.02 -0.45 1.43
C ASP A 369 -20.82 0.26 0.07
N ASN A 370 -21.62 1.30 -0.22
CA ASN A 370 -21.77 1.84 -1.57
C ASN A 370 -20.83 3.03 -1.80
N ASP A 371 -19.73 2.81 -2.51
CA ASP A 371 -18.66 3.80 -2.66
C ASP A 371 -18.72 4.57 -3.97
N LEU A 372 -18.20 5.80 -3.94
CA LEU A 372 -17.96 6.64 -5.11
C LEU A 372 -16.45 6.77 -5.36
N LEU A 373 -15.98 6.17 -6.45
CA LEU A 373 -14.58 6.28 -6.88
C LEU A 373 -14.50 7.18 -8.13
N GLU A 374 -13.97 8.38 -7.97
CA GLU A 374 -13.90 9.40 -9.01
C GLU A 374 -12.44 9.74 -9.38
N VAL A 375 -12.07 9.48 -10.64
CA VAL A 375 -10.68 9.57 -11.10
C VAL A 375 -10.54 10.52 -12.29
N TYR A 376 -9.59 11.44 -12.16
CA TYR A 376 -9.27 12.47 -13.16
C TYR A 376 -7.93 12.23 -13.89
N ALA A 377 -7.14 11.27 -13.43
CA ALA A 377 -5.75 11.02 -13.82
C ALA A 377 -5.56 9.64 -14.49
N TRP A 378 -4.34 9.31 -14.93
CA TRP A 378 -4.03 8.09 -15.69
C TRP A 378 -3.54 6.93 -14.81
N ASN A 379 -3.68 5.71 -15.34
CA ASN A 379 -3.02 4.49 -14.82
C ASN A 379 -3.39 4.08 -13.39
N ASN A 380 -4.58 4.41 -12.91
CA ASN A 380 -5.01 4.07 -11.55
C ASN A 380 -5.65 2.68 -11.49
N THR A 381 -5.60 2.07 -10.30
CA THR A 381 -6.35 0.86 -10.00
C THR A 381 -7.49 1.22 -9.06
N LEU A 382 -8.71 0.81 -9.39
CA LEU A 382 -9.90 1.07 -8.62
C LEU A 382 -10.48 -0.28 -8.19
N GLU A 383 -10.65 -0.47 -6.88
CA GLU A 383 -11.26 -1.63 -6.24
C GLU A 383 -12.51 -1.11 -5.50
N GLY A 384 -13.72 -1.41 -5.98
CA GLY A 384 -14.96 -0.96 -5.32
C GLY A 384 -15.13 -1.67 -3.98
N GLY A 385 -15.39 -2.97 -4.03
CA GLY A 385 -15.41 -3.82 -2.85
C GLY A 385 -16.74 -4.53 -2.74
N LEU A 386 -17.41 -4.44 -1.58
CA LEU A 386 -18.74 -4.98 -1.35
C LEU A 386 -19.76 -3.85 -1.29
N GLY A 387 -20.74 -3.81 -2.18
CA GLY A 387 -21.82 -2.82 -2.14
C GLY A 387 -22.05 -2.23 -3.51
N ASP A 388 -23.11 -1.44 -3.69
CA ASP A 388 -23.43 -0.89 -5.02
C ASP A 388 -22.53 0.33 -5.32
N ASP A 389 -21.41 0.08 -5.99
CA ASP A 389 -20.34 1.07 -6.20
C ASP A 389 -20.54 1.91 -7.47
N THR A 390 -19.97 3.11 -7.48
CA THR A 390 -19.98 4.03 -8.62
C THR A 390 -18.57 4.47 -9.02
N TYR A 391 -18.17 4.13 -10.24
CA TYR A 391 -16.90 4.48 -10.85
C TYR A 391 -17.07 5.61 -11.88
N ASN A 392 -16.53 6.80 -11.58
CA ASN A 392 -16.53 7.93 -12.50
C ASN A 392 -15.12 8.18 -13.06
N LEU A 393 -14.88 7.81 -14.31
CA LEU A 393 -13.61 8.00 -15.00
C LEU A 393 -13.68 9.18 -15.97
N TYR A 394 -13.11 10.32 -15.59
CA TYR A 394 -12.95 11.47 -16.48
C TYR A 394 -11.76 11.32 -17.44
N ASN A 395 -10.83 10.43 -17.09
CA ASN A 395 -9.66 10.11 -17.90
C ASN A 395 -9.39 8.59 -17.87
N PRO A 396 -10.10 7.80 -18.68
CA PRO A 396 -10.12 6.33 -18.56
C PRO A 396 -8.82 5.61 -18.96
N SER A 397 -7.89 6.26 -19.66
CA SER A 397 -6.71 5.61 -20.23
C SER A 397 -5.77 5.00 -19.17
N GLY A 398 -5.45 3.72 -19.36
CA GLY A 398 -4.56 2.92 -18.52
C GLY A 398 -5.12 2.51 -17.15
N ASN A 399 -6.36 2.91 -16.82
CA ASN A 399 -6.94 2.53 -15.52
C ASN A 399 -7.40 1.07 -15.55
N THR A 400 -7.36 0.44 -14.38
CA THR A 400 -7.86 -0.92 -14.14
C THR A 400 -8.95 -0.87 -13.08
N ILE A 401 -10.07 -1.53 -13.32
CA ILE A 401 -11.16 -1.67 -12.35
C ILE A 401 -11.30 -3.15 -11.95
N GLN A 402 -11.46 -3.37 -10.65
CA GLN A 402 -11.82 -4.65 -10.06
C GLN A 402 -12.98 -4.42 -9.09
N ASP A 403 -13.89 -5.38 -9.02
CA ASP A 403 -15.01 -5.35 -8.09
C ASP A 403 -15.12 -6.69 -7.36
N ALA A 404 -15.75 -6.72 -6.17
CA ALA A 404 -15.96 -7.93 -5.39
C ALA A 404 -17.44 -8.26 -5.08
N GLY A 405 -18.39 -7.36 -5.36
CA GLY A 405 -19.84 -7.57 -5.27
C GLY A 405 -20.62 -6.27 -5.09
N GLY A 406 -21.87 -6.21 -5.56
CA GLY A 406 -22.58 -4.94 -5.73
C GLY A 406 -23.51 -4.92 -6.94
N THR A 407 -24.29 -3.86 -7.12
CA THR A 407 -24.84 -3.50 -8.43
C THR A 407 -24.17 -2.21 -8.90
N ASP A 408 -23.09 -2.36 -9.64
CA ASP A 408 -22.12 -1.28 -9.81
C ASP A 408 -22.33 -0.49 -11.10
N ILE A 409 -21.91 0.76 -11.07
CA ILE A 409 -22.07 1.71 -12.16
C ILE A 409 -20.72 2.24 -12.61
N LEU A 410 -20.37 2.03 -13.88
CA LEU A 410 -19.24 2.68 -14.54
C LEU A 410 -19.70 3.81 -15.46
N SER A 411 -19.18 5.01 -15.25
CA SER A 411 -19.34 6.16 -16.13
C SER A 411 -17.98 6.64 -16.66
N THR A 412 -17.79 6.54 -17.98
CA THR A 412 -16.59 7.01 -18.69
C THR A 412 -16.88 8.17 -19.65
N GLY A 413 -18.15 8.58 -19.77
CA GLY A 413 -18.61 9.53 -20.79
C GLY A 413 -18.50 9.02 -22.24
N LEU A 414 -18.09 7.78 -22.45
CA LEU A 414 -17.94 7.15 -23.78
C LEU A 414 -19.16 6.31 -24.11
N LYS A 415 -19.58 6.35 -25.38
CA LYS A 415 -20.60 5.43 -25.88
C LYS A 415 -19.94 4.12 -26.28
N LEU A 416 -20.22 3.05 -25.55
CA LEU A 416 -19.67 1.71 -25.78
C LEU A 416 -20.72 0.84 -26.50
N SER A 417 -20.27 -0.11 -27.33
CA SER A 417 -21.17 -1.03 -28.04
C SER A 417 -20.54 -2.42 -28.11
N LEU A 418 -21.20 -3.41 -27.51
CA LEU A 418 -20.76 -4.81 -27.55
C LEU A 418 -21.01 -5.49 -28.90
N ASN A 419 -21.91 -4.91 -29.70
CA ASN A 419 -22.22 -5.39 -31.04
C ASN A 419 -20.98 -5.24 -31.93
N GLY A 420 -20.08 -6.23 -31.94
CA GLY A 420 -18.82 -6.16 -32.67
C GLY A 420 -17.60 -6.84 -32.04
N LEU A 421 -17.72 -7.73 -31.04
CA LEU A 421 -16.61 -8.54 -30.47
C LEU A 421 -15.97 -9.55 -31.48
N ALA A 422 -15.94 -9.21 -32.77
CA ALA A 422 -15.11 -9.87 -33.76
C ALA A 422 -13.72 -9.23 -33.77
N VAL A 423 -12.68 -10.07 -33.74
CA VAL A 423 -11.26 -9.68 -33.81
C VAL A 423 -11.04 -8.63 -34.91
N GLY A 424 -10.65 -7.41 -34.53
CA GLY A 424 -10.22 -6.35 -35.45
C GLY A 424 -11.26 -5.27 -35.78
N GLU A 425 -12.37 -5.17 -35.06
CA GLU A 425 -13.18 -3.94 -35.02
C GLU A 425 -12.78 -3.08 -33.80
N ALA A 426 -12.65 -1.77 -34.00
CA ALA A 426 -12.20 -0.84 -32.96
C ALA A 426 -13.20 -0.79 -31.79
N GLY A 427 -12.69 -0.90 -30.56
CA GLY A 427 -13.40 -0.44 -29.36
C GLY A 427 -13.39 -1.40 -28.15
N LEU A 428 -13.41 -2.72 -28.33
CA LEU A 428 -13.53 -3.70 -27.22
C LEU A 428 -12.82 -5.03 -27.53
N GLU A 429 -12.10 -5.60 -26.57
CA GLU A 429 -11.45 -6.91 -26.67
C GLU A 429 -11.63 -7.73 -25.37
N LYS A 430 -11.91 -9.03 -25.50
CA LYS A 430 -11.87 -9.98 -24.37
C LYS A 430 -10.47 -10.55 -24.21
N GLN A 431 -9.84 -10.32 -23.05
CA GLN A 431 -8.53 -10.89 -22.71
C GLN A 431 -8.65 -11.76 -21.45
N GLY A 432 -8.66 -13.08 -21.62
CA GLY A 432 -8.90 -14.00 -20.50
C GLY A 432 -10.34 -13.88 -19.97
N THR A 433 -10.48 -13.58 -18.67
CA THR A 433 -11.75 -13.23 -18.01
C THR A 433 -12.04 -11.73 -18.03
N SER A 434 -11.10 -10.89 -18.46
CA SER A 434 -11.22 -9.43 -18.42
C SER A 434 -11.75 -8.85 -19.73
N LEU A 435 -12.38 -7.69 -19.64
CA LEU A 435 -12.75 -6.82 -20.76
C LEU A 435 -11.73 -5.69 -20.88
N VAL A 436 -11.17 -5.50 -22.07
CA VAL A 436 -10.28 -4.38 -22.40
C VAL A 436 -11.00 -3.46 -23.39
N ILE A 437 -10.99 -2.17 -23.11
CA ILE A 437 -11.71 -1.15 -23.88
C ILE A 437 -10.69 -0.25 -24.56
N ASP A 438 -10.50 -0.44 -25.86
CA ASP A 438 -9.60 0.37 -26.71
C ASP A 438 -10.07 1.84 -26.70
N ILE A 439 -9.44 2.63 -25.85
CA ILE A 439 -9.85 4.00 -25.53
C ILE A 439 -9.22 5.00 -26.50
N ASN A 440 -8.05 4.64 -27.03
CA ASN A 440 -7.25 5.47 -27.92
C ASN A 440 -7.66 5.30 -29.40
N GLN A 441 -8.49 4.28 -29.69
CA GLN A 441 -9.06 3.93 -30.99
C GLN A 441 -8.00 3.63 -32.05
N ASP A 442 -6.84 3.11 -31.64
CA ASP A 442 -5.77 2.69 -32.54
C ASP A 442 -5.98 1.27 -33.10
N GLY A 443 -6.96 0.55 -32.57
CA GLY A 443 -7.34 -0.81 -32.97
C GLY A 443 -6.52 -1.90 -32.28
N ILE A 444 -5.78 -1.58 -31.22
CA ILE A 444 -4.98 -2.51 -30.43
C ILE A 444 -5.41 -2.36 -28.96
N ALA A 445 -5.99 -3.41 -28.37
CA ALA A 445 -6.29 -3.41 -26.95
C ALA A 445 -5.01 -3.68 -26.12
N ASP A 446 -4.37 -2.61 -25.66
CA ASP A 446 -3.18 -2.63 -24.82
C ASP A 446 -3.54 -2.20 -23.40
N THR A 447 -3.45 -3.14 -22.45
CA THR A 447 -3.76 -2.91 -21.03
C THR A 447 -2.99 -1.75 -20.39
N SER A 448 -1.88 -1.29 -20.98
CA SER A 448 -1.11 -0.15 -20.48
C SER A 448 -1.58 1.20 -21.02
N GLN A 449 -2.43 1.22 -22.04
CA GLN A 449 -2.94 2.44 -22.69
C GLN A 449 -4.47 2.52 -22.63
N ASP A 450 -5.13 1.40 -22.38
CA ASP A 450 -6.58 1.22 -22.45
C ASP A 450 -7.20 0.94 -21.07
N LEU A 451 -8.52 1.02 -21.00
CA LEU A 451 -9.27 0.73 -19.78
C LEU A 451 -9.47 -0.78 -19.66
N VAL A 452 -9.13 -1.33 -18.50
CA VAL A 452 -9.30 -2.76 -18.20
C VAL A 452 -10.35 -2.93 -17.10
N ILE A 453 -11.32 -3.81 -17.32
CA ILE A 453 -12.27 -4.28 -16.31
C ILE A 453 -11.95 -5.75 -16.05
N LEU A 454 -11.44 -6.05 -14.86
CA LEU A 454 -11.04 -7.40 -14.47
C LEU A 454 -12.27 -8.28 -14.22
N ASP A 455 -12.09 -9.57 -14.52
CA ASP A 455 -13.07 -10.65 -14.27
C ASP A 455 -14.48 -10.45 -14.84
N PHE A 456 -14.63 -9.49 -15.76
CA PHE A 456 -15.85 -9.15 -16.48
C PHE A 456 -16.63 -10.35 -17.05
N PHE A 457 -15.93 -11.42 -17.46
CA PHE A 457 -16.51 -12.63 -18.07
C PHE A 457 -16.40 -13.89 -17.19
N ASN A 458 -16.17 -13.76 -15.87
CA ASN A 458 -15.99 -14.92 -15.00
C ASN A 458 -17.33 -15.62 -14.69
N ALA A 459 -17.44 -16.92 -15.00
CA ALA A 459 -18.65 -17.72 -14.86
C ALA A 459 -19.14 -17.92 -13.42
N ALA A 460 -18.25 -17.83 -12.42
CA ALA A 460 -18.63 -17.86 -11.00
C ALA A 460 -19.34 -16.57 -10.55
N GLY A 461 -19.30 -15.53 -11.38
CA GLY A 461 -19.89 -14.24 -11.14
C GLY A 461 -20.99 -13.87 -12.14
N THR A 462 -22.03 -14.70 -12.26
CA THR A 462 -23.18 -14.44 -13.17
C THR A 462 -24.47 -14.07 -12.43
N GLY A 463 -24.38 -13.74 -11.13
CA GLY A 463 -25.46 -13.11 -10.37
C GLY A 463 -25.18 -11.61 -10.20
N ALA A 464 -26.21 -10.77 -10.05
CA ALA A 464 -26.00 -9.39 -9.60
C ALA A 464 -25.21 -9.42 -8.28
N GLY A 465 -24.12 -8.66 -8.21
CA GLY A 465 -23.24 -8.59 -7.05
C GLY A 465 -22.29 -9.73 -6.83
N THR A 466 -21.68 -10.18 -7.93
CA THR A 466 -20.66 -11.23 -7.91
C THR A 466 -19.29 -10.77 -8.42
N GLY A 467 -19.03 -9.45 -8.36
CA GLY A 467 -17.70 -8.87 -8.58
C GLY A 467 -17.40 -8.46 -10.01
N PHE A 468 -18.40 -7.98 -10.76
CA PHE A 468 -18.20 -7.36 -12.06
C PHE A 468 -19.18 -6.20 -12.25
N ILE A 469 -18.76 -5.16 -12.99
CA ILE A 469 -19.58 -3.96 -13.20
C ILE A 469 -20.82 -4.29 -14.04
N GLU A 470 -22.02 -4.21 -13.45
CA GLU A 470 -23.26 -4.51 -14.14
C GLU A 470 -23.66 -3.37 -15.09
N LYS A 471 -23.62 -2.11 -14.64
CA LYS A 471 -24.13 -0.98 -15.42
C LYS A 471 -23.02 -0.10 -15.94
N ILE A 472 -22.85 -0.06 -17.27
CA ILE A 472 -21.95 0.90 -17.92
C ILE A 472 -22.79 1.99 -18.61
N ASP A 473 -22.58 3.25 -18.25
CA ASP A 473 -23.26 4.39 -18.88
C ASP A 473 -22.99 4.42 -20.39
N TYR A 474 -24.04 4.66 -21.18
CA TYR A 474 -24.01 4.70 -22.64
C TYR A 474 -23.53 3.41 -23.34
N LEU A 475 -23.65 2.24 -22.68
CA LEU A 475 -23.49 0.93 -23.33
C LEU A 475 -24.71 0.58 -24.20
N ASP A 476 -24.49 0.34 -25.49
CA ASP A 476 -25.49 -0.06 -26.49
C ASP A 476 -25.30 -1.56 -26.82
N GLY A 477 -26.19 -2.40 -26.30
CA GLY A 477 -26.12 -3.86 -26.42
C GLY A 477 -26.88 -4.51 -25.26
N ASN A 478 -27.73 -5.50 -25.54
CA ASN A 478 -28.60 -6.13 -24.54
C ASN A 478 -27.94 -7.30 -23.78
N GLU A 479 -26.63 -7.51 -23.92
CA GLU A 479 -25.99 -8.78 -23.52
C GLU A 479 -25.39 -8.81 -22.11
N ILE A 480 -25.20 -7.67 -21.42
CA ILE A 480 -24.55 -7.63 -20.10
C ILE A 480 -25.52 -7.46 -18.92
N LEU A 481 -26.79 -7.08 -19.14
CA LEU A 481 -27.66 -6.58 -18.06
C LEU A 481 -28.95 -7.35 -17.77
N THR A 482 -29.11 -8.56 -18.31
CA THR A 482 -30.19 -9.44 -17.86
C THR A 482 -29.62 -10.84 -17.62
N PRO A 483 -29.13 -11.17 -16.42
CA PRO A 483 -29.18 -12.56 -15.99
C PRO A 483 -30.66 -12.95 -16.00
N PRO A 484 -31.07 -13.96 -16.78
CA PRO A 484 -32.46 -14.40 -16.79
C PRO A 484 -32.74 -15.10 -15.46
N THR A 485 -33.16 -14.33 -14.46
CA THR A 485 -33.54 -14.82 -13.12
C THR A 485 -35.01 -15.25 -13.04
N SER A 486 -35.63 -15.52 -14.18
CA SER A 486 -36.99 -16.06 -14.27
C SER A 486 -36.93 -17.35 -15.06
N PRO A 487 -37.72 -18.39 -14.71
CA PRO A 487 -37.76 -19.60 -15.50
C PRO A 487 -38.05 -19.24 -16.95
N ASN A 488 -37.09 -19.50 -17.83
CA ASN A 488 -37.23 -19.16 -19.23
C ASN A 488 -38.13 -20.22 -19.84
N ILE A 489 -39.37 -19.84 -20.17
CA ILE A 489 -40.25 -20.69 -20.98
C ILE A 489 -39.93 -20.39 -22.44
N ILE A 490 -39.06 -21.19 -23.04
CA ILE A 490 -38.72 -21.12 -24.46
C ILE A 490 -39.58 -22.14 -25.19
N THR A 491 -40.30 -21.71 -26.22
CA THR A 491 -41.06 -22.61 -27.09
C THR A 491 -40.60 -22.39 -28.52
N GLY A 492 -40.12 -23.46 -29.15
CA GLY A 492 -39.78 -23.57 -30.54
C GLY A 492 -41.00 -23.53 -31.45
N THR A 493 -40.78 -23.95 -32.68
CA THR A 493 -41.71 -23.95 -33.79
C THR A 493 -41.83 -25.35 -34.38
N ALA A 494 -42.68 -25.54 -35.38
CA ALA A 494 -42.77 -26.82 -36.08
C ALA A 494 -41.63 -27.06 -37.11
N ASN A 495 -40.47 -26.41 -36.94
CA ASN A 495 -39.27 -26.66 -37.75
C ASN A 495 -38.09 -26.89 -36.81
N ALA A 496 -37.01 -27.48 -37.33
CA ALA A 496 -35.73 -27.60 -36.61
C ALA A 496 -35.25 -26.26 -36.03
N ASP A 497 -35.21 -26.20 -34.70
CA ASP A 497 -34.83 -25.05 -33.89
C ASP A 497 -33.53 -25.31 -33.10
N ASN A 498 -32.86 -24.23 -32.69
CA ASN A 498 -31.73 -24.27 -31.77
C ASN A 498 -32.10 -23.45 -30.54
N LEU A 499 -32.41 -24.12 -29.43
CA LEU A 499 -32.88 -23.53 -28.18
C LEU A 499 -31.76 -23.61 -27.14
N GLU A 500 -31.40 -22.46 -26.59
CA GLU A 500 -30.37 -22.36 -25.56
C GLU A 500 -30.99 -21.80 -24.28
N GLY A 501 -30.80 -22.54 -23.19
CA GLY A 501 -31.17 -22.19 -21.84
C GLY A 501 -30.15 -21.28 -21.18
N THR A 502 -30.22 -21.22 -19.87
CA THR A 502 -29.59 -20.26 -19.00
C THR A 502 -29.15 -20.99 -17.73
N ASN A 503 -28.46 -20.30 -16.82
CA ASN A 503 -28.02 -20.91 -15.56
C ASN A 503 -29.12 -21.18 -14.52
N ALA A 504 -30.37 -20.80 -14.79
CA ALA A 504 -31.54 -20.93 -13.92
C ALA A 504 -32.46 -22.07 -14.37
N ASN A 505 -33.48 -22.41 -13.57
CA ASN A 505 -34.46 -23.45 -13.94
C ASN A 505 -35.23 -23.08 -15.21
N ASP A 506 -34.95 -23.73 -16.32
CA ASP A 506 -35.56 -23.44 -17.62
C ASP A 506 -36.64 -24.46 -18.02
N SER A 507 -37.54 -24.03 -18.91
CA SER A 507 -38.54 -24.89 -19.52
C SER A 507 -38.54 -24.68 -21.03
N MET A 508 -37.90 -25.58 -21.75
CA MET A 508 -37.71 -25.51 -23.19
C MET A 508 -38.55 -26.58 -23.89
N ILE A 509 -39.21 -26.19 -24.98
CA ILE A 509 -40.10 -27.07 -25.76
C ILE A 509 -39.75 -26.92 -27.25
N GLY A 510 -39.31 -27.96 -27.93
CA GLY A 510 -39.00 -27.99 -29.36
C GLY A 510 -40.23 -27.90 -30.25
N ASP A 511 -41.28 -28.67 -29.92
CA ASP A 511 -42.53 -28.86 -30.69
C ASP A 511 -42.37 -29.90 -31.81
N ALA A 512 -42.07 -29.51 -33.05
CA ALA A 512 -41.87 -30.48 -34.12
C ALA A 512 -40.70 -30.07 -35.01
N GLY A 513 -39.96 -31.03 -35.57
CA GLY A 513 -38.69 -30.75 -36.24
C GLY A 513 -37.55 -31.45 -35.53
N ASP A 514 -36.39 -31.55 -36.17
CA ASP A 514 -35.19 -32.11 -35.53
C ASP A 514 -34.50 -30.96 -34.75
N ASP A 515 -34.76 -30.86 -33.45
CA ASP A 515 -34.39 -29.73 -32.61
C ASP A 515 -33.08 -29.97 -31.84
N SER A 516 -32.34 -28.89 -31.58
CA SER A 516 -31.17 -28.90 -30.70
C SER A 516 -31.47 -28.03 -29.49
N ILE A 517 -31.62 -28.65 -28.33
CA ILE A 517 -32.00 -28.00 -27.08
C ILE A 517 -30.87 -28.19 -26.07
N SER A 518 -30.31 -27.10 -25.55
CA SER A 518 -29.24 -27.19 -24.55
C SER A 518 -29.38 -26.20 -23.41
N SER A 519 -29.15 -26.65 -22.18
CA SER A 519 -29.01 -25.82 -20.98
C SER A 519 -27.58 -25.83 -20.43
N ASP A 520 -27.24 -24.83 -19.62
CA ASP A 520 -26.00 -24.75 -18.86
C ASP A 520 -26.25 -24.31 -17.41
N GLY A 521 -25.26 -24.43 -16.52
CA GLY A 521 -25.36 -23.89 -15.16
C GLY A 521 -25.86 -24.88 -14.10
N SER A 522 -26.65 -24.41 -13.12
CA SER A 522 -27.03 -25.18 -11.91
C SER A 522 -28.55 -25.35 -11.71
N GLY A 523 -29.33 -25.08 -12.76
CA GLY A 523 -30.80 -25.11 -12.75
C GLY A 523 -31.38 -26.51 -12.51
N ASN A 524 -32.70 -26.60 -12.30
CA ASN A 524 -33.42 -27.86 -12.54
C ASN A 524 -34.29 -27.61 -13.76
N ASP A 525 -33.85 -28.14 -14.89
CA ASP A 525 -34.35 -27.79 -16.20
C ASP A 525 -35.38 -28.80 -16.71
N THR A 526 -36.23 -28.36 -17.62
CA THR A 526 -37.22 -29.19 -18.31
C THR A 526 -37.03 -29.00 -19.81
N LEU A 527 -36.46 -29.99 -20.48
CA LEU A 527 -36.22 -29.99 -21.93
C LEU A 527 -37.17 -30.99 -22.58
N LEU A 528 -38.04 -30.52 -23.49
CA LEU A 528 -38.98 -31.35 -24.23
C LEU A 528 -38.66 -31.23 -25.73
N GLY A 529 -38.29 -32.32 -26.40
CA GLY A 529 -38.01 -32.36 -27.84
C GLY A 529 -39.30 -32.22 -28.64
N GLY A 530 -40.13 -33.26 -28.62
CA GLY A 530 -41.43 -33.28 -29.29
C GLY A 530 -41.44 -34.27 -30.46
N ASP A 531 -41.91 -33.85 -31.63
CA ASP A 531 -41.91 -34.70 -32.84
C ASP A 531 -40.64 -34.43 -33.67
N GLY A 532 -39.67 -35.35 -33.73
CA GLY A 532 -38.47 -35.21 -34.55
C GLY A 532 -37.31 -36.04 -34.01
N ASN A 533 -36.12 -35.93 -34.62
CA ASN A 533 -34.91 -36.51 -34.04
C ASN A 533 -34.15 -35.40 -33.33
N ASP A 534 -34.36 -35.30 -32.03
CA ASP A 534 -33.96 -34.19 -31.20
C ASP A 534 -32.65 -34.48 -30.45
N ASN A 535 -31.92 -33.41 -30.16
CA ASN A 535 -30.68 -33.46 -29.39
C ASN A 535 -30.81 -32.57 -28.15
N LEU A 536 -31.08 -33.20 -27.00
CA LEU A 536 -31.31 -32.54 -25.71
C LEU A 536 -30.08 -32.75 -24.83
N ILE A 537 -29.32 -31.69 -24.55
CA ILE A 537 -28.08 -31.78 -23.77
C ILE A 537 -28.06 -30.74 -22.65
N ASP A 538 -27.98 -31.20 -21.41
CA ASP A 538 -27.62 -30.37 -20.27
C ASP A 538 -26.10 -30.46 -20.01
N PHE A 539 -25.41 -29.32 -20.07
CA PHE A 539 -23.97 -29.25 -19.79
C PHE A 539 -23.65 -28.97 -18.30
N GLY A 540 -24.67 -28.76 -17.48
CA GLY A 540 -24.63 -28.24 -16.12
C GLY A 540 -24.80 -29.27 -15.01
N ALA A 541 -25.15 -28.76 -13.83
CA ALA A 541 -25.56 -29.49 -12.65
C ALA A 541 -27.04 -29.23 -12.38
N GLY A 542 -27.79 -30.22 -11.87
CA GLY A 542 -29.22 -30.00 -11.68
C GLY A 542 -29.98 -31.23 -11.22
N ASN A 543 -31.29 -31.20 -11.25
CA ASN A 543 -32.09 -32.42 -11.29
C ASN A 543 -33.07 -32.24 -12.43
N ASP A 544 -32.60 -32.62 -13.61
CA ASP A 544 -33.17 -32.17 -14.87
C ASP A 544 -34.14 -33.21 -15.41
N PHE A 545 -35.15 -32.74 -16.15
CA PHE A 545 -36.13 -33.57 -16.83
C PHE A 545 -35.99 -33.38 -18.34
N LEU A 546 -35.58 -34.43 -19.04
CA LEU A 546 -35.45 -34.46 -20.49
C LEU A 546 -36.44 -35.49 -21.07
N ASP A 547 -37.22 -35.09 -22.06
CA ASP A 547 -38.20 -35.93 -22.78
C ASP A 547 -37.99 -35.75 -24.29
N GLY A 548 -37.53 -36.80 -24.98
CA GLY A 548 -37.25 -36.80 -26.41
C GLY A 548 -38.53 -36.68 -27.22
N GLY A 549 -39.47 -37.59 -26.99
CA GLY A 549 -40.80 -37.56 -27.58
C GLY A 549 -40.97 -38.59 -28.67
N ILE A 550 -41.19 -38.18 -29.92
CA ILE A 550 -41.35 -39.08 -31.07
C ILE A 550 -40.20 -38.85 -32.05
N GLY A 551 -39.37 -39.87 -32.23
CA GLY A 551 -38.28 -39.94 -33.20
C GLY A 551 -37.06 -40.54 -32.52
N ASN A 552 -35.91 -40.49 -33.19
CA ASN A 552 -34.69 -41.07 -32.65
C ASN A 552 -33.85 -39.97 -31.99
N ASP A 553 -33.96 -39.87 -30.67
CA ASP A 553 -33.48 -38.75 -29.90
C ASP A 553 -32.13 -39.03 -29.22
N THR A 554 -31.41 -37.97 -28.88
CA THR A 554 -30.17 -38.02 -28.12
C THR A 554 -30.30 -37.14 -26.89
N LEU A 555 -30.31 -37.76 -25.71
CA LEU A 555 -30.49 -37.08 -24.42
C LEU A 555 -29.23 -37.24 -23.57
N ASP A 556 -28.71 -36.12 -23.05
CA ASP A 556 -27.65 -36.11 -22.04
C ASP A 556 -28.01 -35.19 -20.88
N GLY A 557 -28.25 -35.76 -19.70
CA GLY A 557 -28.73 -35.01 -18.54
C GLY A 557 -27.66 -34.23 -17.77
N GLY A 558 -26.41 -34.24 -18.20
CA GLY A 558 -25.35 -33.58 -17.44
C GLY A 558 -25.18 -34.17 -16.03
N THR A 559 -24.79 -33.36 -15.05
CA THR A 559 -24.56 -33.82 -13.67
C THR A 559 -25.77 -33.57 -12.76
N GLY A 560 -25.91 -34.35 -11.69
CA GLY A 560 -27.04 -34.27 -10.76
C GLY A 560 -28.08 -35.37 -10.95
N ASN A 561 -29.22 -35.40 -10.23
CA ASN A 561 -30.13 -36.55 -10.30
C ASN A 561 -31.20 -36.35 -11.37
N ASN A 562 -30.97 -36.93 -12.54
CA ASN A 562 -31.70 -36.58 -13.75
C ASN A 562 -32.75 -37.64 -14.10
N THR A 563 -33.81 -37.20 -14.76
CA THR A 563 -34.84 -38.07 -15.37
C THR A 563 -34.85 -37.86 -16.86
N LEU A 564 -34.50 -38.89 -17.63
CA LEU A 564 -34.48 -38.89 -19.08
C LEU A 564 -35.51 -39.90 -19.59
N ASP A 565 -36.35 -39.49 -20.53
CA ASP A 565 -37.33 -40.32 -21.22
C ASP A 565 -37.10 -40.17 -22.74
N GLY A 566 -36.73 -41.24 -23.43
CA GLY A 566 -36.51 -41.23 -24.88
C GLY A 566 -37.82 -41.08 -25.63
N GLY A 567 -38.83 -41.86 -25.22
CA GLY A 567 -40.16 -41.79 -25.79
C GLY A 567 -40.35 -42.87 -26.85
N ALA A 568 -40.51 -42.50 -28.12
CA ALA A 568 -40.78 -43.44 -29.20
C ALA A 568 -39.81 -43.26 -30.36
N GLY A 569 -38.94 -44.24 -30.57
CA GLY A 569 -37.92 -44.30 -31.61
C GLY A 569 -36.70 -45.01 -31.07
N ASP A 570 -35.63 -45.14 -31.87
CA ASP A 570 -34.39 -45.73 -31.39
C ASP A 570 -33.52 -44.63 -30.74
N ASP A 571 -33.52 -44.53 -29.41
CA ASP A 571 -32.98 -43.40 -28.66
C ASP A 571 -31.60 -43.66 -28.02
N TYR A 572 -30.87 -42.58 -27.74
CA TYR A 572 -29.61 -42.62 -27.00
C TYR A 572 -29.68 -41.73 -25.75
N LEU A 573 -29.60 -42.34 -24.57
CA LEU A 573 -29.69 -41.65 -23.28
C LEU A 573 -28.38 -41.78 -22.49
N SER A 574 -27.88 -40.66 -21.97
CA SER A 574 -26.68 -40.56 -21.13
C SER A 574 -26.94 -39.63 -19.94
N SER A 575 -26.32 -39.89 -18.79
CA SER A 575 -26.39 -38.99 -17.62
C SER A 575 -25.03 -38.38 -17.23
N ASN A 576 -24.03 -38.40 -18.12
CA ASN A 576 -22.71 -37.80 -17.86
C ASN A 576 -21.81 -37.73 -19.11
N ASN A 577 -22.35 -37.28 -20.26
CA ASN A 577 -21.59 -37.05 -21.49
C ASN A 577 -20.77 -38.26 -21.98
N GLY A 578 -21.18 -39.48 -21.62
CA GLY A 578 -20.46 -40.72 -21.92
C GLY A 578 -19.01 -40.80 -21.41
N TYR A 579 -18.55 -39.88 -20.56
CA TYR A 579 -17.15 -39.84 -20.12
C TYR A 579 -16.92 -40.69 -18.86
N TYR A 580 -16.05 -41.69 -19.00
CA TYR A 580 -15.60 -42.63 -17.96
C TYR A 580 -14.76 -42.00 -16.80
N TYR A 581 -14.79 -40.68 -16.59
CA TYR A 581 -13.83 -40.01 -15.70
C TYR A 581 -14.45 -39.40 -14.43
N TYR A 582 -14.11 -40.04 -13.30
CA TYR A 582 -14.06 -39.57 -11.90
C TYR A 582 -14.49 -38.10 -11.67
N GLY A 583 -15.73 -37.87 -11.22
CA GLY A 583 -16.16 -36.51 -10.89
C GLY A 583 -17.33 -36.41 -9.91
N TYR A 584 -18.53 -36.86 -10.31
CA TYR A 584 -19.75 -36.50 -9.60
C TYR A 584 -20.71 -37.68 -9.51
N SER A 585 -21.51 -37.71 -8.44
CA SER A 585 -22.27 -38.87 -8.01
C SER A 585 -23.77 -38.60 -8.02
N THR A 586 -24.54 -39.41 -8.75
CA THR A 586 -25.94 -39.11 -9.09
C THR A 586 -26.84 -40.35 -8.97
N GLN A 587 -28.15 -40.14 -8.81
CA GLN A 587 -29.20 -41.16 -8.83
C GLN A 587 -30.13 -40.85 -10.01
N ASP A 588 -29.78 -41.35 -11.19
CA ASP A 588 -30.51 -41.03 -12.41
C ASP A 588 -31.59 -42.07 -12.72
N SER A 589 -32.59 -41.67 -13.48
CA SER A 589 -33.62 -42.55 -14.06
C SER A 589 -33.68 -42.33 -15.56
N LEU A 590 -33.28 -43.35 -16.33
CA LEU A 590 -33.31 -43.34 -17.79
C LEU A 590 -34.38 -44.34 -18.26
N PHE A 591 -35.29 -43.88 -19.11
CA PHE A 591 -36.35 -44.67 -19.72
C PHE A 591 -36.19 -44.60 -21.25
N GLY A 592 -35.99 -45.73 -21.91
CA GLY A 592 -35.88 -45.79 -23.38
C GLY A 592 -37.23 -45.53 -24.04
N GLY A 593 -38.20 -46.40 -23.77
CA GLY A 593 -39.56 -46.26 -24.25
C GLY A 593 -39.88 -47.27 -25.35
N ASP A 594 -40.48 -46.86 -26.46
CA ASP A 594 -40.76 -47.73 -27.61
C ASP A 594 -39.60 -47.63 -28.62
N GLY A 595 -38.82 -48.67 -28.85
CA GLY A 595 -37.75 -48.67 -29.84
C GLY A 595 -36.56 -49.53 -29.42
N ASN A 596 -35.45 -49.48 -30.16
CA ASN A 596 -34.22 -50.16 -29.75
C ASN A 596 -33.26 -49.11 -29.18
N ASP A 597 -33.25 -48.97 -27.86
CA ASP A 597 -32.64 -47.86 -27.18
C ASP A 597 -31.25 -48.20 -26.64
N THR A 598 -30.44 -47.17 -26.44
CA THR A 598 -29.13 -47.28 -25.79
C THR A 598 -29.06 -46.36 -24.59
N LEU A 599 -29.03 -46.96 -23.39
CA LEU A 599 -29.00 -46.23 -22.12
C LEU A 599 -27.64 -46.40 -21.46
N PHE A 600 -26.96 -45.30 -21.15
CA PHE A 600 -25.62 -45.30 -20.58
C PHE A 600 -25.54 -44.49 -19.29
N ILE A 601 -25.03 -45.13 -18.22
CA ILE A 601 -24.74 -44.45 -16.95
C ILE A 601 -23.29 -44.69 -16.50
N GLY A 602 -22.61 -43.60 -16.13
CA GLY A 602 -21.29 -43.59 -15.50
C GLY A 602 -21.33 -43.12 -14.05
N ASN A 603 -21.54 -44.04 -13.11
CA ASN A 603 -21.63 -43.74 -11.67
C ASN A 603 -20.28 -43.90 -10.95
N TYR A 604 -20.17 -43.26 -9.78
CA TYR A 604 -19.13 -43.56 -8.79
C TYR A 604 -19.63 -44.55 -7.73
N TRP A 605 -18.70 -45.30 -7.11
CA TRP A 605 -19.00 -46.29 -6.07
C TRP A 605 -19.91 -45.71 -4.97
N GLY A 606 -21.04 -46.37 -4.71
CA GLY A 606 -21.99 -46.01 -3.64
C GLY A 606 -23.32 -45.40 -4.08
N TYR A 607 -23.57 -45.22 -5.38
CA TYR A 607 -24.80 -44.63 -5.92
C TYR A 607 -25.55 -45.60 -6.84
N SER A 608 -26.89 -45.52 -6.80
CA SER A 608 -27.81 -46.37 -7.54
C SER A 608 -28.67 -45.55 -8.50
N SER A 609 -28.73 -45.99 -9.75
CA SER A 609 -29.59 -45.41 -10.79
C SER A 609 -30.56 -46.47 -11.33
N THR A 610 -31.59 -46.05 -12.05
CA THR A 610 -32.53 -46.94 -12.75
C THR A 610 -32.39 -46.74 -14.26
N LEU A 611 -32.24 -47.84 -14.99
CA LEU A 611 -32.34 -47.87 -16.44
C LEU A 611 -33.49 -48.82 -16.79
N ASP A 612 -34.40 -48.39 -17.65
CA ASP A 612 -35.52 -49.18 -18.15
C ASP A 612 -35.56 -49.04 -19.67
N GLY A 613 -35.29 -50.12 -20.40
CA GLY A 613 -35.25 -50.12 -21.86
C GLY A 613 -36.64 -49.91 -22.43
N GLY A 614 -37.62 -50.70 -21.98
CA GLY A 614 -39.00 -50.56 -22.39
C GLY A 614 -39.37 -51.59 -23.45
N ALA A 615 -39.74 -51.17 -24.65
CA ALA A 615 -40.21 -52.05 -25.70
C ALA A 615 -39.28 -52.04 -26.91
N GLY A 616 -38.52 -53.10 -27.10
CA GLY A 616 -37.66 -53.31 -28.26
C GLY A 616 -36.29 -53.84 -27.80
N ALA A 617 -35.36 -54.04 -28.73
CA ALA A 617 -34.10 -54.72 -28.37
C ALA A 617 -33.07 -53.72 -27.83
N ASP A 618 -33.02 -53.56 -26.51
CA ASP A 618 -32.33 -52.45 -25.87
C ASP A 618 -30.90 -52.80 -25.41
N SER A 619 -30.07 -51.77 -25.24
CA SER A 619 -28.71 -51.86 -24.73
C SER A 619 -28.51 -50.97 -23.52
N LEU A 620 -28.48 -51.58 -22.34
CA LEU A 620 -28.35 -50.90 -21.06
C LEU A 620 -26.94 -51.09 -20.49
N TYR A 621 -26.24 -49.99 -20.26
CA TYR A 621 -24.88 -49.98 -19.73
C TYR A 621 -24.79 -49.19 -18.43
N SER A 622 -24.24 -49.81 -17.38
CA SER A 622 -23.94 -49.13 -16.12
C SER A 622 -22.51 -49.40 -15.65
N SER A 623 -21.74 -48.35 -15.37
CA SER A 623 -20.38 -48.45 -14.80
C SER A 623 -20.26 -47.79 -13.43
N GLY A 624 -19.49 -48.41 -12.53
CA GLY A 624 -19.13 -47.88 -11.21
C GLY A 624 -20.27 -47.77 -10.19
N SER A 625 -21.44 -48.36 -10.48
CA SER A 625 -22.64 -48.29 -9.65
C SER A 625 -22.68 -49.33 -8.51
N ASP A 626 -23.25 -48.92 -7.37
CA ASP A 626 -23.65 -49.83 -6.30
C ASP A 626 -25.18 -49.86 -6.21
N SER A 627 -25.79 -51.02 -6.46
CA SER A 627 -27.25 -51.25 -6.33
C SER A 627 -28.15 -50.57 -7.37
N SER A 628 -27.67 -50.32 -8.58
CA SER A 628 -28.52 -49.90 -9.71
C SER A 628 -29.50 -50.98 -10.15
N LEU A 629 -30.62 -50.56 -10.74
CA LEU A 629 -31.64 -51.41 -11.35
C LEU A 629 -31.60 -51.24 -12.87
N LEU A 630 -31.40 -52.33 -13.61
CA LEU A 630 -31.49 -52.36 -15.06
C LEU A 630 -32.66 -53.28 -15.45
N LEU A 631 -33.63 -52.74 -16.16
CA LEU A 631 -34.80 -53.43 -16.70
C LEU A 631 -34.67 -53.44 -18.23
N GLY A 632 -34.59 -54.61 -18.85
CA GLY A 632 -34.54 -54.74 -20.31
C GLY A 632 -35.90 -54.38 -20.91
N GLY A 633 -36.88 -55.25 -20.72
CA GLY A 633 -38.27 -54.96 -21.06
C GLY A 633 -38.83 -56.01 -21.99
N ASP A 634 -39.39 -55.61 -23.13
CA ASP A 634 -39.83 -56.53 -24.18
C ASP A 634 -38.72 -56.72 -25.24
N ASP A 635 -38.62 -57.90 -25.84
CA ASP A 635 -37.61 -58.29 -26.84
C ASP A 635 -36.21 -58.60 -26.25
N ASN A 636 -35.18 -58.67 -27.11
CA ASN A 636 -33.89 -59.28 -26.75
C ASN A 636 -32.88 -58.23 -26.32
N ASP A 637 -32.74 -58.04 -25.01
CA ASP A 637 -31.93 -56.94 -24.47
C ASP A 637 -30.48 -57.33 -24.17
N ILE A 638 -29.63 -56.33 -24.07
CA ILE A 638 -28.25 -56.44 -23.59
C ILE A 638 -28.11 -55.58 -22.32
N LEU A 639 -27.88 -56.24 -21.18
CA LEU A 639 -27.65 -55.57 -19.91
C LEU A 639 -26.19 -55.78 -19.50
N GLU A 640 -25.41 -54.70 -19.51
CA GLU A 640 -23.99 -54.68 -19.16
C GLU A 640 -23.72 -53.85 -17.90
N VAL A 641 -23.02 -54.44 -16.92
CA VAL A 641 -22.74 -53.79 -15.64
C VAL A 641 -21.31 -53.98 -15.15
N TYR A 642 -20.72 -52.92 -14.60
CA TYR A 642 -19.46 -52.91 -13.85
C TYR A 642 -19.73 -52.33 -12.46
N GLY A 643 -19.70 -53.14 -11.40
CA GLY A 643 -20.04 -52.66 -10.05
C GLY A 643 -20.62 -53.74 -9.13
N TRP A 644 -21.01 -53.39 -7.90
CA TRP A 644 -21.48 -54.37 -6.91
C TRP A 644 -22.99 -54.21 -6.62
N ASN A 645 -23.66 -55.32 -6.26
CA ASN A 645 -25.06 -55.35 -5.80
C ASN A 645 -26.16 -54.86 -6.78
N ASN A 646 -25.87 -54.76 -8.07
CA ASN A 646 -26.86 -54.37 -9.09
C ASN A 646 -27.96 -55.43 -9.31
N THR A 647 -29.17 -55.00 -9.66
CA THR A 647 -30.32 -55.85 -10.02
C THR A 647 -30.58 -55.72 -11.51
N LEU A 648 -30.58 -56.85 -12.23
CA LEU A 648 -30.82 -56.91 -13.66
C LEU A 648 -32.03 -57.80 -13.93
N GLU A 649 -32.99 -57.30 -14.71
CA GLU A 649 -34.19 -58.01 -15.15
C GLU A 649 -34.40 -57.75 -16.64
N GLY A 650 -34.06 -58.71 -17.51
CA GLY A 650 -34.20 -58.51 -18.95
C GLY A 650 -35.63 -58.61 -19.48
N GLY A 651 -36.58 -59.18 -18.72
CA GLY A 651 -38.00 -59.19 -19.13
C GLY A 651 -38.35 -60.27 -20.17
N LEU A 652 -39.06 -59.90 -21.24
CA LEU A 652 -39.61 -60.79 -22.26
C LEU A 652 -38.69 -60.93 -23.48
N GLY A 653 -37.75 -61.88 -23.46
CA GLY A 653 -37.01 -62.22 -24.67
C GLY A 653 -35.88 -63.20 -24.42
N ASP A 654 -34.95 -63.25 -25.36
CA ASP A 654 -33.65 -63.93 -25.25
C ASP A 654 -32.55 -62.89 -24.90
N ASP A 655 -32.55 -62.42 -23.64
CA ASP A 655 -31.64 -61.37 -23.18
C ASP A 655 -30.20 -61.85 -22.86
N THR A 656 -29.26 -60.92 -22.96
CA THR A 656 -27.82 -61.10 -22.73
C THR A 656 -27.36 -60.27 -21.53
N TYR A 657 -26.66 -60.92 -20.59
CA TYR A 657 -26.16 -60.29 -19.36
C TYR A 657 -24.63 -60.32 -19.34
N ASN A 658 -24.00 -59.13 -19.38
CA ASN A 658 -22.55 -58.96 -19.30
C ASN A 658 -22.18 -58.39 -17.92
N LEU A 659 -21.56 -59.20 -17.07
CA LEU A 659 -21.25 -58.85 -15.67
C LEU A 659 -19.73 -58.80 -15.46
N TYR A 660 -19.21 -57.63 -15.06
CA TYR A 660 -17.76 -57.39 -14.91
C TYR A 660 -17.33 -57.02 -13.49
#